data_AF-A0A9E3YCQ8-F1
#
_entry.id   AF-A0A9E3YCQ8-F1
#
_cell.length_a   1.000
_cell.length_b   1.000
_cell.length_c   1.000
_cell.angle_alpha   90.00
_cell.angle_beta   90.00
_cell.angle_gamma   90.00
#
_symmetry.space_group_name_H-M   'P 1'
#
loop_
_entity.id
_entity.type
_entity.pdbx_description
1 polymer ?
#
loop_
_entity_poly.entity_id
_entity_poly.type
_entity_poly.pdbx_seq_one_letter_code
_entity_poly.pdbx_strand_id
1 'polypeptide(L)'
;MVDQVWDTFCHATTRYERVGGVWRAVDSPASWRAVVPDGVYRVTVLVGESLAHSSSIAHSVQVEGVVVHDRVLTSSAVPVVSGTVDVVVSDGLLDMTFDGGSKTKVVAVEIESIDGGGTTTTTTTAAPTTTTTSTSTTTTTSTPPSPEGSPIAEYGFGEGSDVFASDSAPVPFPNDLFFGYYGPGWMWTNGGVAFESGVAATPGPASRLTSRLAETGRTTVEVWLDPGPPDQDDGVVVALADTAGSYSFMLLREGPNLVWRVGSGSSQIAAPAGAGTQHTALVVDGQTIEMWLNGSLIDSVTAAGQSPLISSELARLTVGGLVDGTQSWVGDIDHLRITDGVTPADRLATRTAQSPSDLCLPPVAAVRGGAGDADGRTYRGVLLPEAEMLAASASSAAVDDLMARAQAMLCQSPLSVVANGGGNTWNTDSAYTSDGIFDDLADRHDYRAAERLSRGLVSLGWAYRRTGDGAYAEKALQLIDAWAIDPQTRWVPAVSDTSRDIEIYITQPGIIYGADLIWSYPGWTPQQRSDFEQWAERAAVAFAAGDADANIDSWRMAASAVAAAFAGRTDLLDDVFNRYGTLIDERISSTGVMSTEIDRTRSLFYSVFHISALTTLAEVARSHGTDLYAATGSSGQSLRTAFDYVAPFLAQADPAAQWPYEEIGPLWPQDTPIAVFEVASVRYPDADYSAVFDRWERPLFQRVVLGPVTFSHSTLGP
;
A
#
# COMPACT_ATOMS: atom_id res chain seq x y z
N MET A 1 33.74 -25.52 -23.42
CA MET A 1 32.61 -25.40 -22.48
C MET A 1 33.13 -24.60 -21.31
N VAL A 2 32.65 -23.37 -21.17
CA VAL A 2 32.90 -22.57 -19.98
C VAL A 2 32.18 -23.27 -18.84
N ASP A 3 32.84 -23.40 -17.70
CA ASP A 3 32.24 -24.01 -16.51
C ASP A 3 31.00 -23.19 -16.12
N GLN A 4 29.84 -23.86 -16.12
CA GLN A 4 28.53 -23.25 -15.92
C GLN A 4 28.42 -22.61 -14.53
N VAL A 5 29.22 -23.06 -13.55
CA VAL A 5 29.28 -22.47 -12.21
C VAL A 5 29.98 -21.12 -12.24
N TRP A 6 31.05 -20.98 -13.04
CA TRP A 6 31.78 -19.72 -13.20
C TRP A 6 31.02 -18.70 -14.07
N ASP A 7 30.26 -19.17 -15.06
CA ASP A 7 29.37 -18.31 -15.87
C ASP A 7 28.21 -17.77 -15.02
N THR A 8 27.60 -18.62 -14.18
CA THR A 8 26.57 -18.22 -13.20
C THR A 8 27.12 -17.25 -12.16
N PHE A 9 28.37 -17.43 -11.73
CA PHE A 9 29.06 -16.55 -10.78
C PHE A 9 29.35 -15.16 -11.37
N CYS A 10 29.97 -15.08 -12.54
CA CYS A 10 30.28 -13.81 -13.21
C CYS A 10 29.03 -13.02 -13.58
N HIS A 11 27.92 -13.73 -13.83
CA HIS A 11 26.72 -13.07 -14.27
C HIS A 11 25.74 -12.72 -13.16
N ALA A 12 25.89 -13.24 -11.93
CA ALA A 12 24.87 -13.23 -10.85
C ALA A 12 23.40 -13.33 -11.34
N THR A 13 23.21 -13.82 -12.57
CA THR A 13 21.95 -13.95 -13.26
C THR A 13 21.56 -15.37 -13.01
N THR A 14 20.43 -15.46 -12.35
CA THR A 14 19.58 -16.62 -12.24
C THR A 14 19.54 -17.41 -13.55
N ARG A 15 19.52 -18.74 -13.44
CA ARG A 15 19.38 -19.66 -14.58
C ARG A 15 18.32 -19.16 -15.56
N TYR A 16 18.59 -19.23 -16.86
CA TYR A 16 17.53 -19.02 -17.84
C TYR A 16 16.80 -20.33 -18.11
N GLU A 17 15.47 -20.33 -17.95
CA GLU A 17 14.62 -21.39 -18.51
C GLU A 17 14.08 -20.93 -19.87
N ARG A 18 14.06 -21.85 -20.84
CA ARG A 18 13.47 -21.59 -22.15
C ARG A 18 12.07 -22.19 -22.22
N VAL A 19 11.07 -21.39 -21.85
CA VAL A 19 9.65 -21.76 -21.95
C VAL A 19 9.04 -21.12 -23.19
N GLY A 20 8.43 -21.92 -24.07
CA GLY A 20 7.75 -21.41 -25.26
C GLY A 20 8.67 -20.69 -26.27
N GLY A 21 9.98 -20.93 -26.22
CA GLY A 21 10.96 -20.29 -27.11
C GLY A 21 11.53 -18.96 -26.62
N VAL A 22 11.01 -18.43 -25.50
CA VAL A 22 11.48 -17.19 -24.85
C VAL A 22 12.34 -17.54 -23.63
N TRP A 23 13.42 -16.80 -23.41
CA TRP A 23 14.26 -16.94 -22.23
C TRP A 23 13.65 -16.15 -21.07
N ARG A 24 13.38 -16.82 -19.95
CA ARG A 24 12.88 -16.20 -18.71
C ARG A 24 13.97 -16.26 -17.63
N ALA A 25 14.10 -15.21 -16.83
CA ALA A 25 14.91 -15.22 -15.62
C ALA A 25 14.26 -16.15 -14.56
N VAL A 26 15.02 -16.60 -13.56
CA VAL A 26 14.53 -17.45 -12.46
C VAL A 26 14.61 -16.64 -11.16
N ASP A 27 13.61 -16.69 -10.29
CA ASP A 27 13.45 -15.70 -9.20
C ASP A 27 14.17 -16.02 -7.87
N SER A 28 15.36 -16.62 -7.89
CA SER A 28 16.07 -17.02 -6.65
C SER A 28 17.24 -16.06 -6.32
N PRO A 29 17.39 -15.57 -5.08
CA PRO A 29 18.56 -14.80 -4.67
C PRO A 29 19.84 -15.61 -4.92
N ALA A 30 20.84 -14.98 -5.54
CA ALA A 30 22.18 -15.54 -5.57
C ALA A 30 22.89 -15.15 -4.26
N SER A 31 23.53 -16.10 -3.60
CA SER A 31 24.44 -15.86 -2.48
C SER A 31 25.80 -16.43 -2.80
N TRP A 32 26.85 -15.71 -2.46
CA TRP A 32 28.23 -16.14 -2.57
C TRP A 32 28.87 -16.17 -1.18
N ARG A 33 29.72 -17.17 -0.94
CA ARG A 33 30.37 -17.38 0.35
C ARG A 33 31.85 -17.71 0.15
N ALA A 34 32.71 -17.09 0.95
CA ALA A 34 34.13 -17.44 1.04
C ALA A 34 34.49 -17.86 2.47
N VAL A 35 35.35 -18.88 2.60
CA VAL A 35 35.90 -19.25 3.91
C VAL A 35 37.06 -18.32 4.23
N VAL A 36 36.93 -17.53 5.30
CA VAL A 36 37.97 -16.63 5.80
C VAL A 36 38.05 -16.78 7.33
N PRO A 37 39.21 -16.59 7.98
CA PRO A 37 39.28 -16.53 9.44
C PRO A 37 38.33 -15.47 10.02
N ASP A 38 37.87 -15.67 11.27
CA ASP A 38 37.18 -14.59 12.00
C ASP A 38 38.10 -13.37 12.09
N GLY A 39 37.57 -12.19 11.80
CA GLY A 39 38.36 -10.98 11.66
C GLY A 39 37.63 -9.83 10.97
N VAL A 40 38.32 -8.70 10.84
CA VAL A 40 37.82 -7.52 10.12
C VAL A 40 38.39 -7.47 8.73
N TYR A 41 37.51 -7.30 7.74
CA TYR A 41 37.85 -7.30 6.32
C TYR A 41 37.38 -6.02 5.65
N ARG A 42 38.23 -5.45 4.81
CA ARG A 42 37.83 -4.49 3.78
C ARG A 42 37.49 -5.25 2.52
N VAL A 43 36.26 -5.10 2.05
CA VAL A 43 35.75 -5.79 0.86
C VAL A 43 35.37 -4.76 -0.18
N THR A 44 35.96 -4.87 -1.37
CA THR A 44 35.63 -4.04 -2.53
C THR A 44 34.94 -4.89 -3.59
N VAL A 45 33.76 -4.47 -4.03
CA VAL A 45 32.96 -5.17 -5.03
C VAL A 45 32.80 -4.29 -6.27
N LEU A 46 33.10 -4.85 -7.45
CA LEU A 46 32.91 -4.21 -8.74
C LEU A 46 31.74 -4.88 -9.47
N VAL A 47 30.75 -4.07 -9.88
CA VAL A 47 29.57 -4.52 -10.62
C VAL A 47 29.47 -3.81 -11.96
N GLY A 48 29.06 -4.52 -13.02
CA GLY A 48 28.84 -3.94 -14.35
C GLY A 48 29.27 -4.82 -15.52
N GLU A 49 29.14 -4.31 -16.74
CA GLU A 49 29.41 -5.04 -17.98
C GLU A 49 30.25 -4.23 -18.98
N SER A 50 31.33 -4.82 -19.50
CA SER A 50 32.29 -4.13 -20.37
C SER A 50 31.89 -4.10 -21.87
N LEU A 51 30.76 -4.69 -22.24
CA LEU A 51 30.28 -4.78 -23.63
C LEU A 51 28.96 -4.00 -23.80
N ALA A 52 28.82 -3.30 -24.93
CA ALA A 52 27.75 -2.34 -25.23
C ALA A 52 26.32 -2.94 -25.14
N HIS A 53 25.73 -2.91 -23.95
CA HIS A 53 24.37 -3.36 -23.67
C HIS A 53 23.48 -2.23 -23.12
N SER A 54 22.16 -2.47 -23.08
CA SER A 54 21.21 -1.55 -22.44
C SER A 54 21.53 -1.39 -20.95
N SER A 55 21.14 -0.25 -20.37
CA SER A 55 21.40 0.05 -18.96
C SER A 55 20.97 -1.10 -18.05
N SER A 56 21.84 -1.49 -17.12
CA SER A 56 21.55 -2.49 -16.10
C SER A 56 21.53 -1.86 -14.72
N ILE A 57 20.68 -2.39 -13.85
CA ILE A 57 20.66 -2.05 -12.43
C ILE A 57 21.29 -3.23 -11.69
N ALA A 58 22.34 -2.96 -10.92
CA ALA A 58 22.89 -3.91 -9.97
C ALA A 58 21.84 -4.20 -8.88
N HIS A 59 21.71 -5.47 -8.50
CA HIS A 59 21.10 -5.87 -7.25
C HIS A 59 21.76 -5.07 -6.13
N SER A 60 21.01 -4.76 -5.08
CA SER A 60 21.65 -4.42 -3.81
C SER A 60 22.65 -5.54 -3.48
N VAL A 61 23.92 -5.18 -3.44
CA VAL A 61 24.98 -6.10 -3.02
C VAL A 61 25.23 -5.82 -1.57
N GLN A 62 25.14 -6.85 -0.74
CA GLN A 62 25.49 -6.76 0.68
C GLN A 62 26.65 -7.70 0.97
N VAL A 63 27.51 -7.30 1.90
CA VAL A 63 28.58 -8.14 2.46
C VAL A 63 28.37 -8.17 3.97
N GLU A 64 28.23 -9.35 4.56
CA GLU A 64 27.87 -9.50 5.99
C GLU A 64 26.62 -8.68 6.39
N GLY A 65 25.65 -8.54 5.49
CA GLY A 65 24.45 -7.71 5.69
C GLY A 65 24.69 -6.19 5.58
N VAL A 66 25.90 -5.74 5.24
CA VAL A 66 26.23 -4.34 4.99
C VAL A 66 26.15 -4.05 3.50
N VAL A 67 25.29 -3.12 3.11
CA VAL A 67 25.08 -2.72 1.71
C VAL A 67 26.35 -2.04 1.15
N VAL A 68 26.93 -2.62 0.10
CA VAL A 68 28.08 -2.07 -0.65
C VAL A 68 27.66 -1.39 -1.96
N HIS A 69 26.57 -1.86 -2.56
CA HIS A 69 25.91 -1.24 -3.71
C HIS A 69 24.41 -1.28 -3.47
N ASP A 70 23.72 -0.18 -3.75
CA ASP A 70 22.25 -0.15 -3.75
C ASP A 70 21.75 0.32 -5.12
N ARG A 71 21.11 -0.59 -5.86
CA ARG A 71 20.45 -0.35 -7.17
C ARG A 71 21.26 0.52 -8.14
N VAL A 72 22.56 0.25 -8.26
CA VAL A 72 23.49 1.05 -9.06
C VAL A 72 23.28 0.83 -10.55
N LEU A 73 23.12 1.92 -11.31
CA LEU A 73 22.96 1.90 -12.77
C LEU A 73 24.32 1.83 -13.50
N THR A 74 24.49 0.84 -14.37
CA THR A 74 25.62 0.80 -15.33
C THR A 74 25.13 0.96 -16.76
N SER A 75 25.96 1.56 -17.62
CA SER A 75 25.63 1.86 -19.02
C SER A 75 26.89 1.83 -19.89
N SER A 76 26.75 2.03 -21.20
CA SER A 76 27.91 2.19 -22.09
C SER A 76 28.83 3.36 -21.71
N ALA A 77 28.32 4.37 -21.00
CA ALA A 77 29.10 5.52 -20.52
C ALA A 77 29.79 5.25 -19.17
N VAL A 78 29.18 4.42 -18.32
CA VAL A 78 29.71 4.01 -17.00
C VAL A 78 29.56 2.48 -16.90
N PRO A 79 30.51 1.73 -17.49
CA PRO A 79 30.34 0.29 -17.69
C PRO A 79 30.56 -0.54 -16.42
N VAL A 80 31.27 0.00 -15.43
CA VAL A 80 31.58 -0.68 -14.15
C VAL A 80 31.55 0.34 -13.01
N VAL A 81 30.98 -0.04 -11.88
CA VAL A 81 30.96 0.75 -10.64
C VAL A 81 31.56 -0.07 -9.49
N SER A 82 32.35 0.57 -8.64
CA SER A 82 33.05 -0.03 -7.49
C SER A 82 32.51 0.51 -6.17
N GLY A 83 32.35 -0.35 -5.17
CA GLY A 83 31.94 0.00 -3.81
C GLY A 83 32.79 -0.76 -2.80
N THR A 84 33.06 -0.16 -1.64
CA THR A 84 33.91 -0.75 -0.60
C THR A 84 33.25 -0.62 0.76
N VAL A 85 33.26 -1.70 1.55
CA VAL A 85 32.77 -1.76 2.94
C VAL A 85 33.79 -2.46 3.83
N ASP A 86 33.83 -2.07 5.11
CA ASP A 86 34.58 -2.79 6.14
C ASP A 86 33.57 -3.61 6.96
N VAL A 87 33.79 -4.93 7.08
CA VAL A 87 32.85 -5.89 7.68
C VAL A 87 33.55 -6.79 8.70
N VAL A 88 32.79 -7.31 9.67
CA VAL A 88 33.28 -8.25 10.69
C VAL A 88 32.78 -9.65 10.36
N VAL A 89 33.70 -10.60 10.21
CA VAL A 89 33.40 -12.03 10.08
C VAL A 89 33.56 -12.71 11.43
N SER A 90 32.56 -13.49 11.86
CA SER A 90 32.52 -14.11 13.20
C SER A 90 32.20 -15.61 13.22
N ASP A 91 31.95 -16.21 12.06
CA ASP A 91 31.61 -17.62 11.89
C ASP A 91 32.54 -18.35 10.89
N GLY A 92 33.65 -17.72 10.53
CA GLY A 92 34.62 -18.20 9.55
C GLY A 92 34.15 -18.11 8.08
N LEU A 93 33.05 -17.39 7.81
CA LEU A 93 32.45 -17.26 6.50
C LEU A 93 32.21 -15.79 6.16
N LEU A 94 32.58 -15.40 4.94
CA LEU A 94 32.28 -14.09 4.37
C LEU A 94 31.18 -14.26 3.33
N ASP A 95 29.99 -13.74 3.64
CA ASP A 95 28.77 -13.84 2.87
C ASP A 95 28.50 -12.58 2.07
N MET A 96 28.20 -12.77 0.78
CA MET A 96 27.73 -11.74 -0.11
C MET A 96 26.38 -12.14 -0.71
N THR A 97 25.40 -11.25 -0.59
CA THR A 97 24.05 -11.47 -1.12
C THR A 97 23.74 -10.45 -2.21
N PHE A 98 22.95 -10.90 -3.20
CA PHE A 98 22.47 -10.08 -4.30
C PHE A 98 20.94 -10.01 -4.21
N ASP A 99 20.39 -8.83 -3.87
CA ASP A 99 18.96 -8.61 -3.68
C ASP A 99 18.38 -7.55 -4.64
N GLY A 100 17.24 -7.82 -5.29
CA GLY A 100 16.44 -6.85 -6.07
C GLY A 100 17.15 -6.10 -7.23
N GLY A 101 16.91 -6.49 -8.49
CA GLY A 101 17.60 -5.93 -9.67
C GLY A 101 17.33 -6.75 -10.94
N SER A 102 17.84 -6.31 -12.11
CA SER A 102 17.50 -6.94 -13.41
C SER A 102 18.66 -7.56 -14.19
N LYS A 103 19.93 -7.12 -13.98
CA LYS A 103 21.12 -7.59 -14.74
C LYS A 103 22.46 -7.32 -14.02
N THR A 104 22.76 -8.01 -12.93
CA THR A 104 23.97 -7.73 -12.12
C THR A 104 25.12 -8.62 -12.49
N LYS A 105 26.21 -8.07 -13.04
CA LYS A 105 27.43 -8.85 -13.26
C LYS A 105 28.49 -8.48 -12.25
N VAL A 106 28.98 -9.46 -11.50
CA VAL A 106 30.12 -9.28 -10.61
C VAL A 106 31.39 -9.32 -11.46
N VAL A 107 32.06 -8.18 -11.55
CA VAL A 107 33.30 -8.04 -12.32
C VAL A 107 34.48 -8.51 -11.48
N ALA A 108 34.54 -8.08 -10.21
CA ALA A 108 35.59 -8.45 -9.28
C ALA A 108 35.13 -8.28 -7.83
N VAL A 109 35.71 -9.09 -6.94
CA VAL A 109 35.62 -8.95 -5.48
C VAL A 109 37.04 -8.99 -4.93
N GLU A 110 37.42 -7.96 -4.18
CA GLU A 110 38.70 -7.88 -3.48
C GLU A 110 38.44 -7.96 -1.98
N ILE A 111 39.10 -8.89 -1.29
CA ILE A 111 38.97 -9.11 0.15
C ILE A 111 40.34 -8.89 0.79
N GLU A 112 40.45 -7.86 1.63
CA GLU A 112 41.67 -7.51 2.36
C GLU A 112 41.41 -7.63 3.86
N SER A 113 42.13 -8.52 4.55
CA SER A 113 42.13 -8.52 6.02
C SER A 113 42.82 -7.26 6.52
N ILE A 114 42.13 -6.49 7.36
CA ILE A 114 42.66 -5.25 7.94
C ILE A 114 42.90 -5.36 9.45
N ASP A 115 42.79 -6.57 10.00
CA ASP A 115 43.28 -6.86 11.33
C ASP A 115 44.79 -6.60 11.38
N GLY A 116 45.18 -5.62 12.19
CA GLY A 116 46.58 -5.31 12.45
C GLY A 116 47.33 -6.59 12.86
N GLY A 117 48.37 -6.94 12.11
CA GLY A 117 48.92 -8.29 12.09
C GLY A 117 49.40 -8.86 13.43
N GLY A 118 49.29 -10.19 13.57
CA GLY A 118 49.93 -10.93 14.66
C GLY A 118 49.44 -12.38 14.85
N THR A 119 50.28 -13.32 14.46
CA THR A 119 50.32 -14.78 14.72
C THR A 119 49.78 -15.33 16.06
N THR A 120 49.06 -16.47 15.94
CA THR A 120 48.96 -17.69 16.78
C THR A 120 49.32 -17.66 18.30
N THR A 121 48.41 -18.19 19.16
CA THR A 121 48.61 -19.27 20.19
C THR A 121 47.76 -19.10 21.48
N THR A 122 46.89 -20.08 21.72
CA THR A 122 46.51 -20.82 22.96
C THR A 122 46.73 -20.23 24.38
N THR A 123 45.62 -20.17 25.16
CA THR A 123 45.40 -20.38 26.62
C THR A 123 46.26 -19.63 27.68
N THR A 124 45.63 -18.94 28.65
CA THR A 124 45.53 -19.27 30.11
C THR A 124 45.19 -18.02 30.97
N THR A 125 44.35 -18.23 31.98
CA THR A 125 43.87 -17.37 33.08
C THR A 125 44.93 -16.67 33.96
N ALA A 126 44.65 -15.41 34.38
CA ALA A 126 44.69 -14.85 35.76
C ALA A 126 45.23 -13.39 35.90
N ALA A 127 44.48 -12.59 36.68
CA ALA A 127 44.67 -11.18 37.11
C ALA A 127 45.73 -11.01 38.24
N PRO A 128 45.99 -9.83 38.88
CA PRO A 128 45.38 -8.48 38.79
C PRO A 128 46.41 -7.32 38.64
N THR A 129 46.04 -6.04 38.39
CA THR A 129 45.86 -5.00 39.43
C THR A 129 45.38 -3.67 38.81
N THR A 130 44.29 -3.16 39.39
CA THR A 130 43.64 -1.83 39.42
C THR A 130 44.30 -0.61 38.78
N THR A 131 43.48 0.22 38.08
CA THR A 131 43.15 1.61 38.48
C THR A 131 41.83 2.05 37.84
N THR A 132 40.84 2.26 38.72
CA THR A 132 39.57 3.03 38.66
C THR A 132 39.11 3.69 37.36
N THR A 133 37.96 3.24 36.84
CA THR A 133 37.00 4.05 36.09
C THR A 133 35.57 3.71 36.52
N SER A 134 34.75 4.75 36.63
CA SER A 134 33.38 4.77 37.15
C SER A 134 32.43 3.75 36.51
N THR A 135 31.72 3.03 37.36
CA THR A 135 30.56 2.20 37.06
C THR A 135 29.42 3.03 36.46
N SER A 136 29.13 2.85 35.17
CA SER A 136 27.76 2.94 34.65
C SER A 136 27.23 1.51 34.55
N THR A 137 26.34 1.15 35.47
CA THR A 137 25.64 -0.13 35.45
C THR A 137 24.69 -0.11 34.25
N THR A 138 25.12 -0.63 33.10
CA THR A 138 24.17 -1.07 32.08
C THR A 138 23.58 -2.37 32.61
N THR A 139 22.52 -2.23 33.40
CA THR A 139 21.60 -3.32 33.65
C THR A 139 21.14 -3.76 32.27
N THR A 140 21.53 -4.96 31.85
CA THR A 140 20.83 -5.68 30.79
C THR A 140 19.43 -5.94 31.33
N THR A 141 18.54 -4.97 31.18
CA THR A 141 17.13 -5.26 31.04
C THR A 141 17.02 -6.05 29.75
N SER A 142 17.07 -7.38 29.87
CA SER A 142 16.27 -8.21 29.00
C SER A 142 14.85 -7.66 29.14
N THR A 143 14.42 -6.90 28.15
CA THR A 143 13.02 -6.59 27.99
C THR A 143 12.30 -7.94 28.03
N PRO A 144 11.32 -8.14 28.92
CA PRO A 144 10.43 -9.29 28.78
C PRO A 144 9.89 -9.26 27.34
N PRO A 145 9.73 -10.39 26.64
CA PRO A 145 8.99 -10.38 25.39
C PRO A 145 7.67 -9.64 25.65
N SER A 146 7.39 -8.62 24.86
CA SER A 146 6.09 -7.96 24.88
C SER A 146 5.04 -9.07 24.76
N PRO A 147 4.06 -9.17 25.68
CA PRO A 147 3.01 -10.17 25.54
C PRO A 147 2.25 -9.98 24.24
N GLU A 148 2.15 -8.75 23.71
CA GLU A 148 1.69 -8.49 22.35
C GLU A 148 2.87 -8.62 21.38
N GLY A 149 2.80 -9.61 20.48
CA GLY A 149 3.54 -9.53 19.22
C GLY A 149 3.04 -8.34 18.41
N SER A 150 3.95 -7.60 17.80
CA SER A 150 3.57 -6.54 16.87
C SER A 150 2.93 -7.17 15.63
N PRO A 151 1.94 -6.52 14.99
CA PRO A 151 1.49 -6.97 13.68
C PRO A 151 2.68 -7.02 12.73
N ILE A 152 2.84 -8.16 12.06
CA ILE A 152 3.86 -8.39 11.03
C ILE A 152 3.26 -8.61 9.64
N ALA A 153 1.94 -8.80 9.57
CA ALA A 153 1.13 -8.62 8.38
C ALA A 153 -0.29 -8.23 8.79
N GLU A 154 -0.89 -7.22 8.17
CA GLU A 154 -2.26 -6.79 8.49
C GLU A 154 -2.99 -6.26 7.25
N TYR A 155 -4.16 -6.82 6.95
CA TYR A 155 -4.96 -6.49 5.78
C TYR A 155 -6.40 -6.22 6.22
N GLY A 156 -6.82 -4.97 6.09
CA GLY A 156 -8.24 -4.61 6.09
C GLY A 156 -8.76 -4.64 4.66
N PHE A 157 -9.72 -5.53 4.38
CA PHE A 157 -10.32 -5.69 3.06
C PHE A 157 -11.54 -4.80 2.83
N GLY A 158 -12.12 -4.21 3.88
CA GLY A 158 -13.26 -3.28 3.76
C GLY A 158 -12.93 -1.96 3.05
N GLU A 159 -11.67 -1.72 2.70
CA GLU A 159 -11.24 -0.47 2.07
C GLU A 159 -11.25 -0.49 0.54
N GLY A 160 -11.50 -1.61 -0.15
CA GLY A 160 -11.54 -1.65 -1.62
C GLY A 160 -10.21 -1.35 -2.31
N SER A 161 -9.63 -2.33 -3.00
CA SER A 161 -8.35 -2.16 -3.72
C SER A 161 -8.32 -2.87 -5.07
N ASP A 162 -8.05 -2.16 -6.17
CA ASP A 162 -8.37 -2.66 -7.52
C ASP A 162 -7.72 -3.99 -7.91
N VAL A 163 -6.54 -4.32 -7.37
CA VAL A 163 -5.90 -5.63 -7.57
C VAL A 163 -4.97 -6.01 -6.40
N PHE A 164 -4.90 -5.20 -5.34
CA PHE A 164 -3.88 -5.38 -4.30
C PHE A 164 -4.35 -5.01 -2.90
N ALA A 165 -4.43 -5.96 -1.97
CA ALA A 165 -4.58 -5.60 -0.56
C ALA A 165 -3.20 -5.27 0.02
N SER A 166 -3.03 -4.01 0.40
CA SER A 166 -1.78 -3.56 1.01
C SER A 166 -1.64 -4.03 2.44
N ASP A 167 -0.46 -4.53 2.76
CA ASP A 167 -0.05 -4.81 4.13
C ASP A 167 0.07 -3.49 4.90
N SER A 168 -0.61 -3.42 6.04
CA SER A 168 -0.70 -2.26 6.92
C SER A 168 0.07 -2.44 8.23
N ALA A 169 0.79 -3.57 8.36
CA ALA A 169 1.62 -3.83 9.52
C ALA A 169 2.77 -2.81 9.63
N PRO A 170 3.13 -2.37 10.86
CA PRO A 170 4.20 -1.40 11.09
C PRO A 170 5.60 -2.05 11.01
N VAL A 171 5.84 -2.86 9.97
CA VAL A 171 7.11 -3.54 9.74
C VAL A 171 7.78 -3.02 8.47
N PRO A 172 9.13 -3.05 8.40
CA PRO A 172 9.90 -2.42 7.33
C PRO A 172 9.66 -2.98 5.93
N PHE A 173 8.77 -3.94 5.71
CA PHE A 173 8.69 -4.68 4.47
C PHE A 173 7.26 -5.21 4.25
N PRO A 174 6.49 -4.64 3.31
CA PRO A 174 5.11 -5.05 3.08
C PRO A 174 5.02 -6.45 2.45
N ASN A 175 4.03 -7.24 2.86
CA ASN A 175 3.64 -8.49 2.19
C ASN A 175 2.35 -8.29 1.37
N ASP A 176 2.29 -7.28 0.49
CA ASP A 176 1.08 -6.97 -0.28
C ASP A 176 0.51 -8.20 -1.02
N LEU A 177 -0.81 -8.34 -1.01
CA LEU A 177 -1.51 -9.44 -1.66
C LEU A 177 -2.02 -9.00 -3.03
N PHE A 178 -1.70 -9.72 -4.09
CA PHE A 178 -2.16 -9.47 -5.45
C PHE A 178 -3.35 -10.38 -5.83
N PHE A 179 -4.43 -9.76 -6.30
CA PHE A 179 -5.69 -10.35 -6.73
C PHE A 179 -5.72 -10.54 -8.25
N GLY A 180 -4.91 -11.44 -8.80
CA GLY A 180 -4.84 -11.59 -10.27
C GLY A 180 -4.26 -12.88 -10.82
N TYR A 181 -3.85 -13.82 -9.97
CA TYR A 181 -3.15 -15.02 -10.43
C TYR A 181 -4.01 -15.95 -11.32
N TYR A 182 -5.34 -16.05 -11.12
CA TYR A 182 -6.21 -16.98 -11.90
C TYR A 182 -7.62 -16.47 -12.26
N GLY A 183 -7.80 -15.18 -12.51
CA GLY A 183 -9.04 -14.64 -13.08
C GLY A 183 -10.01 -13.99 -12.07
N PRO A 184 -11.14 -13.43 -12.57
CA PRO A 184 -11.90 -12.37 -11.91
C PRO A 184 -12.92 -12.86 -10.86
N GLY A 185 -12.59 -13.92 -10.12
CA GLY A 185 -13.53 -14.57 -9.20
C GLY A 185 -13.77 -13.87 -7.87
N TRP A 186 -13.42 -12.61 -7.73
CA TRP A 186 -13.52 -11.87 -6.47
C TRP A 186 -14.10 -10.49 -6.71
N MET A 187 -14.69 -9.92 -5.67
CA MET A 187 -15.23 -8.57 -5.70
C MET A 187 -15.09 -7.91 -4.33
N TRP A 188 -14.72 -6.64 -4.31
CA TRP A 188 -14.79 -5.85 -3.09
C TRP A 188 -16.25 -5.62 -2.71
N THR A 189 -16.52 -5.64 -1.42
CA THR A 189 -17.83 -5.34 -0.84
C THR A 189 -17.64 -4.40 0.33
N ASN A 190 -18.74 -3.83 0.82
CA ASN A 190 -18.71 -2.99 2.02
C ASN A 190 -18.26 -3.74 3.29
N GLY A 191 -18.17 -5.08 3.25
CA GLY A 191 -17.76 -5.93 4.36
C GLY A 191 -16.47 -6.71 4.10
N GLY A 192 -15.66 -6.30 3.11
CA GLY A 192 -14.39 -6.96 2.79
C GLY A 192 -14.20 -7.29 1.32
N VAL A 193 -13.64 -8.46 1.06
CA VAL A 193 -13.56 -9.04 -0.27
C VAL A 193 -14.36 -10.34 -0.32
N ALA A 194 -15.32 -10.40 -1.24
CA ALA A 194 -16.08 -11.59 -1.55
C ALA A 194 -15.35 -12.40 -2.62
N PHE A 195 -15.20 -13.70 -2.39
CA PHE A 195 -14.67 -14.65 -3.35
C PHE A 195 -15.80 -15.55 -3.85
N GLU A 196 -15.90 -15.69 -5.17
CA GLU A 196 -16.64 -16.72 -5.91
C GLU A 196 -15.68 -17.75 -6.55
N SER A 197 -14.44 -17.33 -6.83
CA SER A 197 -13.28 -18.15 -7.22
C SER A 197 -11.97 -17.34 -7.18
N GLY A 198 -10.83 -17.95 -7.46
CA GLY A 198 -9.55 -17.24 -7.53
C GLY A 198 -8.84 -17.12 -6.17
N VAL A 199 -7.75 -16.34 -6.14
CA VAL A 199 -6.85 -16.23 -4.99
C VAL A 199 -6.17 -14.86 -5.00
N ALA A 200 -6.00 -14.29 -3.82
CA ALA A 200 -5.05 -13.20 -3.58
C ALA A 200 -3.78 -13.79 -2.96
N ALA A 201 -2.61 -13.45 -3.48
CA ALA A 201 -1.36 -14.00 -2.98
C ALA A 201 -0.24 -12.97 -3.01
N THR A 202 0.74 -13.11 -2.12
CA THR A 202 1.99 -12.34 -2.25
C THR A 202 2.62 -12.58 -3.63
N PRO A 203 3.10 -11.54 -4.35
CA PRO A 203 3.68 -11.69 -5.70
C PRO A 203 4.92 -12.60 -5.76
N GLY A 204 5.63 -12.72 -4.63
CA GLY A 204 6.73 -13.64 -4.41
C GLY A 204 6.53 -14.44 -3.11
N PRO A 205 7.48 -15.34 -2.78
CA PRO A 205 7.50 -15.98 -1.46
C PRO A 205 7.49 -14.95 -0.32
N ALA A 206 6.71 -15.21 0.71
CA ALA A 206 6.61 -14.38 1.90
C ALA A 206 7.78 -14.65 2.87
N SER A 207 9.01 -14.69 2.34
CA SER A 207 10.20 -15.19 3.07
C SER A 207 10.48 -14.44 4.35
N ARG A 208 10.12 -13.15 4.42
CA ARG A 208 10.27 -12.35 5.65
C ARG A 208 9.29 -12.74 6.73
N LEU A 209 8.01 -12.93 6.35
CA LEU A 209 6.99 -13.43 7.26
C LEU A 209 7.37 -14.82 7.77
N THR A 210 7.81 -15.72 6.88
CA THR A 210 8.23 -17.08 7.26
C THR A 210 9.47 -17.07 8.15
N SER A 211 10.48 -16.26 7.86
CA SER A 211 11.67 -16.10 8.72
C SER A 211 11.30 -15.58 10.11
N ARG A 212 10.47 -14.53 10.22
CA ARG A 212 10.05 -13.98 11.51
C ARG A 212 9.24 -14.96 12.35
N LEU A 213 8.34 -15.71 11.72
CA LEU A 213 7.58 -16.76 12.38
C LEU A 213 8.48 -17.92 12.83
N ALA A 214 9.47 -18.29 12.02
CA ALA A 214 10.46 -19.31 12.37
C ALA A 214 11.40 -18.88 13.52
N GLU A 215 11.81 -17.61 13.55
CA GLU A 215 12.64 -17.02 14.62
C GLU A 215 11.92 -17.04 15.97
N THR A 216 10.66 -16.63 15.99
CA THR A 216 9.88 -16.48 17.22
C THR A 216 9.29 -17.81 17.68
N GLY A 217 8.91 -18.69 16.75
CA GLY A 217 8.15 -19.91 17.02
C GLY A 217 6.78 -19.64 17.64
N ARG A 218 6.31 -18.38 17.60
CA ARG A 218 5.08 -17.91 18.25
C ARG A 218 4.34 -16.98 17.30
N THR A 219 3.03 -17.15 17.18
CA THR A 219 2.20 -16.25 16.36
C THR A 219 0.74 -16.31 16.75
N THR A 220 0.01 -15.24 16.42
CA THR A 220 -1.44 -15.23 16.38
C THR A 220 -1.90 -14.79 15.01
N VAL A 221 -2.69 -15.63 14.35
CA VAL A 221 -3.35 -15.36 13.07
C VAL A 221 -4.84 -15.17 13.35
N GLU A 222 -5.36 -13.97 13.13
CA GLU A 222 -6.76 -13.61 13.31
C GLU A 222 -7.41 -13.35 11.95
N VAL A 223 -8.61 -13.91 11.71
CA VAL A 223 -9.38 -13.72 10.48
C VAL A 223 -10.83 -13.38 10.82
N TRP A 224 -11.35 -12.31 10.21
CA TRP A 224 -12.77 -11.95 10.21
C TRP A 224 -13.37 -12.31 8.85
N LEU A 225 -14.36 -13.19 8.84
CA LEU A 225 -14.93 -13.71 7.61
C LEU A 225 -16.41 -14.09 7.74
N ASP A 226 -17.17 -14.04 6.65
CA ASP A 226 -18.38 -14.84 6.50
C ASP A 226 -17.98 -16.19 5.86
N PRO A 227 -18.20 -17.33 6.55
CA PRO A 227 -17.72 -18.65 6.12
C PRO A 227 -18.33 -19.14 4.80
N GLY A 228 -19.30 -18.44 4.23
CA GLY A 228 -19.93 -18.80 2.97
C GLY A 228 -20.68 -20.15 3.06
N PRO A 229 -20.95 -20.78 1.91
CA PRO A 229 -21.71 -22.03 1.84
C PRO A 229 -21.11 -23.17 2.68
N PRO A 230 -21.93 -23.98 3.39
CA PRO A 230 -21.48 -25.06 4.27
C PRO A 230 -21.14 -26.38 3.57
N ASP A 231 -21.21 -26.43 2.25
CA ASP A 231 -20.94 -27.61 1.42
C ASP A 231 -19.58 -27.55 0.70
N GLN A 232 -18.74 -26.58 1.05
CA GLN A 232 -17.36 -26.51 0.59
C GLN A 232 -16.49 -27.49 1.37
N ASP A 233 -15.89 -28.44 0.66
CA ASP A 233 -14.84 -29.31 1.19
C ASP A 233 -13.48 -28.82 0.69
N ASP A 234 -12.52 -28.70 1.62
CA ASP A 234 -11.15 -28.23 1.38
C ASP A 234 -11.02 -26.79 0.81
N GLY A 235 -12.01 -25.91 1.01
CA GLY A 235 -11.91 -24.51 0.54
C GLY A 235 -10.93 -23.69 1.38
N VAL A 236 -9.84 -23.17 0.81
CA VAL A 236 -8.81 -22.43 1.56
C VAL A 236 -9.18 -20.96 1.73
N VAL A 237 -9.39 -20.55 2.98
CA VAL A 237 -9.69 -19.15 3.34
C VAL A 237 -8.41 -18.32 3.39
N VAL A 238 -7.41 -18.77 4.16
CA VAL A 238 -6.09 -18.13 4.31
C VAL A 238 -5.02 -19.21 4.46
N ALA A 239 -3.87 -19.05 3.82
CA ALA A 239 -2.75 -19.98 4.00
C ALA A 239 -1.39 -19.27 3.95
N LEU A 240 -0.42 -19.77 4.71
CA LEU A 240 1.00 -19.51 4.48
C LEU A 240 1.62 -20.82 4.00
N ALA A 241 1.65 -21.01 2.69
CA ALA A 241 1.90 -22.31 2.06
C ALA A 241 2.63 -22.19 0.72
N ASP A 242 3.37 -23.24 0.37
CA ASP A 242 3.93 -23.43 -0.98
C ASP A 242 2.97 -24.28 -1.84
N THR A 243 2.48 -25.39 -1.26
CA THR A 243 1.47 -26.27 -1.85
C THR A 243 0.51 -26.77 -0.77
N ALA A 244 -0.58 -27.44 -1.17
CA ALA A 244 -1.56 -28.03 -0.25
C ALA A 244 -0.97 -28.96 0.84
N GLY A 245 0.22 -29.52 0.60
CA GLY A 245 0.90 -30.43 1.55
C GLY A 245 2.04 -29.79 2.36
N SER A 246 2.35 -28.50 2.14
CA SER A 246 3.50 -27.82 2.76
C SER A 246 3.13 -26.40 3.16
N TYR A 247 2.85 -26.22 4.46
CA TYR A 247 2.33 -24.96 5.03
C TYR A 247 2.81 -24.75 6.47
N SER A 248 2.97 -23.48 6.86
CA SER A 248 3.04 -23.12 8.28
C SER A 248 1.66 -23.24 8.92
N PHE A 249 0.65 -22.66 8.27
CA PHE A 249 -0.74 -22.74 8.70
C PHE A 249 -1.70 -22.62 7.50
N MET A 250 -2.90 -23.17 7.66
CA MET A 250 -4.03 -23.01 6.72
C MET A 250 -5.34 -22.93 7.50
N LEU A 251 -6.19 -21.96 7.15
CA LEU A 251 -7.60 -21.92 7.52
C LEU A 251 -8.44 -22.43 6.35
N LEU A 252 -9.28 -23.43 6.61
CA LEU A 252 -10.06 -24.15 5.62
C LEU A 252 -11.55 -24.17 5.98
N ARG A 253 -12.37 -24.31 4.94
CA ARG A 253 -13.76 -24.73 5.01
C ARG A 253 -13.85 -26.23 4.68
N GLU A 254 -14.27 -27.03 5.65
CA GLU A 254 -14.52 -28.48 5.49
C GLU A 254 -15.96 -28.80 5.92
N GLY A 255 -16.85 -28.91 4.94
CA GLY A 255 -18.29 -28.99 5.15
C GLY A 255 -18.77 -27.87 6.10
N PRO A 256 -19.44 -28.21 7.22
CA PRO A 256 -19.98 -27.21 8.14
C PRO A 256 -18.93 -26.56 9.05
N ASN A 257 -17.65 -26.96 9.00
CA ASN A 257 -16.63 -26.52 9.95
C ASN A 257 -15.64 -25.51 9.35
N LEU A 258 -15.08 -24.66 10.21
CA LEU A 258 -13.81 -23.98 9.99
C LEU A 258 -12.71 -24.82 10.60
N VAL A 259 -11.62 -25.06 9.85
CA VAL A 259 -10.53 -25.94 10.25
C VAL A 259 -9.21 -25.22 10.12
N TRP A 260 -8.46 -25.12 11.22
CA TRP A 260 -7.07 -24.71 11.20
C TRP A 260 -6.18 -25.95 11.10
N ARG A 261 -5.28 -25.99 10.11
CA ARG A 261 -4.18 -26.95 10.00
C ARG A 261 -2.85 -26.23 10.20
N VAL A 262 -1.90 -26.84 10.93
CA VAL A 262 -0.59 -26.22 11.23
C VAL A 262 0.55 -27.21 11.04
N GLY A 263 1.58 -26.81 10.28
CA GLY A 263 2.79 -27.59 10.00
C GLY A 263 2.57 -28.85 9.13
N SER A 264 3.61 -29.67 8.99
CA SER A 264 3.61 -30.89 8.16
C SER A 264 2.98 -32.13 8.82
N GLY A 265 2.23 -31.95 9.92
CA GLY A 265 1.59 -33.01 10.70
C GLY A 265 0.07 -32.90 10.69
N SER A 266 -0.64 -33.96 11.09
CA SER A 266 -2.11 -34.03 11.16
C SER A 266 -2.74 -33.11 12.23
N SER A 267 -2.00 -32.14 12.76
CA SER A 267 -2.44 -31.23 13.80
C SER A 267 -3.45 -30.26 13.21
N GLN A 268 -4.72 -30.60 13.41
CA GLN A 268 -5.86 -29.81 12.98
C GLN A 268 -6.81 -29.58 14.14
N ILE A 269 -7.41 -28.40 14.17
CA ILE A 269 -8.48 -28.05 15.09
C ILE A 269 -9.65 -27.55 14.26
N ALA A 270 -10.86 -28.01 14.58
CA ALA A 270 -12.07 -27.67 13.85
C ALA A 270 -13.16 -27.14 14.79
N ALA A 271 -13.91 -26.15 14.31
CA ALA A 271 -15.11 -25.64 14.97
C ALA A 271 -16.26 -25.55 13.98
N PRO A 272 -17.51 -25.83 14.39
CA PRO A 272 -18.67 -25.57 13.54
C PRO A 272 -18.75 -24.08 13.21
N ALA A 273 -18.86 -23.75 11.91
CA ALA A 273 -19.08 -22.37 11.52
C ALA A 273 -20.53 -21.96 11.81
N GLY A 274 -20.69 -20.78 12.39
CA GLY A 274 -21.99 -20.12 12.52
C GLY A 274 -22.50 -19.53 11.20
N ALA A 275 -23.63 -18.82 11.28
CA ALA A 275 -24.13 -17.99 10.17
C ALA A 275 -23.64 -16.54 10.33
N GLY A 276 -23.34 -15.87 9.23
CA GLY A 276 -22.84 -14.51 9.20
C GLY A 276 -21.36 -14.38 9.59
N THR A 277 -20.89 -13.13 9.69
CA THR A 277 -19.52 -12.77 10.04
C THR A 277 -19.08 -13.44 11.35
N GLN A 278 -17.86 -13.96 11.35
CA GLN A 278 -17.22 -14.62 12.47
C GLN A 278 -15.77 -14.18 12.60
N HIS A 279 -15.28 -14.20 13.83
CA HIS A 279 -13.86 -14.07 14.14
C HIS A 279 -13.31 -15.45 14.49
N THR A 280 -12.23 -15.86 13.82
CA THR A 280 -11.43 -17.01 14.25
C THR A 280 -9.99 -16.60 14.46
N ALA A 281 -9.34 -17.18 15.47
CA ALA A 281 -7.92 -17.00 15.68
C ALA A 281 -7.21 -18.33 15.89
N LEU A 282 -6.05 -18.46 15.25
CA LEU A 282 -5.05 -19.48 15.53
C LEU A 282 -3.97 -18.87 16.41
N VAL A 283 -3.76 -19.43 17.59
CA VAL A 283 -2.62 -19.09 18.45
C VAL A 283 -1.62 -20.23 18.40
N VAL A 284 -0.38 -19.93 18.05
CA VAL A 284 0.75 -20.85 18.17
C VAL A 284 1.71 -20.28 19.20
N ASP A 285 1.92 -21.03 20.28
CA ASP A 285 2.90 -20.72 21.33
C ASP A 285 3.90 -21.87 21.45
N GLY A 286 4.98 -21.82 20.67
CA GLY A 286 5.96 -22.90 20.58
C GLY A 286 5.36 -24.15 19.94
N GLN A 287 4.92 -25.11 20.76
CA GLN A 287 4.24 -26.34 20.32
C GLN A 287 2.74 -26.34 20.63
N THR A 288 2.26 -25.41 21.44
CA THR A 288 0.84 -25.31 21.77
C THR A 288 0.13 -24.61 20.62
N ILE A 289 -0.98 -25.19 20.18
CA ILE A 289 -1.85 -24.63 19.15
C ILE A 289 -3.24 -24.49 19.76
N GLU A 290 -3.79 -23.29 19.73
CA GLU A 290 -5.16 -23.01 20.18
C GLU A 290 -6.00 -22.47 19.03
N MET A 291 -7.27 -22.86 19.00
CA MET A 291 -8.27 -22.25 18.14
C MET A 291 -9.27 -21.46 18.98
N TRP A 292 -9.47 -20.21 18.61
CA TRP A 292 -10.52 -19.36 19.13
C TRP A 292 -11.58 -19.10 18.06
N LEU A 293 -12.84 -19.04 18.48
CA LEU A 293 -13.98 -18.67 17.64
C LEU A 293 -14.88 -17.72 18.42
N ASN A 294 -15.09 -16.52 17.88
CA ASN A 294 -15.93 -15.46 18.47
C ASN A 294 -15.62 -15.23 19.95
N GLY A 295 -14.32 -15.11 20.27
CA GLY A 295 -13.82 -14.86 21.63
C GLY A 295 -13.91 -16.04 22.59
N SER A 296 -14.28 -17.23 22.11
CA SER A 296 -14.25 -18.45 22.91
C SER A 296 -13.11 -19.36 22.46
N LEU A 297 -12.29 -19.81 23.41
CA LEU A 297 -11.35 -20.91 23.18
C LEU A 297 -12.15 -22.17 22.86
N ILE A 298 -11.96 -22.73 21.66
CA ILE A 298 -12.66 -23.93 21.20
C ILE A 298 -11.88 -25.18 21.61
N ASP A 299 -10.59 -25.21 21.30
CA ASP A 299 -9.72 -26.34 21.61
C ASP A 299 -8.25 -25.90 21.68
N SER A 300 -7.42 -26.74 22.30
CA SER A 300 -5.98 -26.58 22.40
C SER A 300 -5.31 -27.93 22.24
N VAL A 301 -4.38 -28.04 21.29
CA VAL A 301 -3.60 -29.24 21.04
C VAL A 301 -2.10 -28.95 21.15
N THR A 302 -1.31 -29.99 21.41
CA THR A 302 0.16 -29.88 21.40
C THR A 302 0.70 -30.57 20.15
N ALA A 303 1.41 -29.82 19.30
CA ALA A 303 2.08 -30.34 18.13
C ALA A 303 3.19 -31.33 18.53
N ALA A 304 3.29 -32.45 17.80
CA ALA A 304 4.35 -33.42 17.99
C ALA A 304 5.60 -33.01 17.19
N GLY A 305 6.76 -32.82 17.84
CA GLY A 305 8.04 -32.61 17.15
C GLY A 305 8.65 -31.22 17.36
N GLN A 306 9.15 -30.56 16.30
CA GLN A 306 9.65 -29.17 16.39
C GLN A 306 8.48 -28.16 16.33
N SER A 307 8.77 -26.85 16.34
CA SER A 307 7.74 -25.82 16.16
C SER A 307 6.94 -26.11 14.87
N PRO A 308 5.60 -25.93 14.87
CA PRO A 308 4.79 -26.24 13.70
C PRO A 308 4.86 -25.14 12.63
N LEU A 309 5.50 -23.99 12.92
CA LEU A 309 5.72 -22.88 11.98
C LEU A 309 6.93 -23.12 11.07
N ILE A 310 6.97 -24.27 10.39
CA ILE A 310 8.02 -24.59 9.42
C ILE A 310 7.39 -24.53 8.04
N SER A 311 7.80 -23.57 7.21
CA SER A 311 7.44 -23.54 5.80
C SER A 311 8.68 -23.55 4.91
N SER A 312 8.46 -23.94 3.66
CA SER A 312 9.40 -23.68 2.56
C SER A 312 9.74 -22.18 2.51
N GLU A 313 10.97 -21.85 2.10
CA GLU A 313 11.35 -20.48 1.73
C GLU A 313 10.52 -19.96 0.54
N LEU A 314 9.84 -20.86 -0.18
CA LEU A 314 8.94 -20.57 -1.30
C LEU A 314 7.49 -20.31 -0.88
N ALA A 315 7.15 -20.46 0.41
CA ALA A 315 5.76 -20.30 0.86
C ALA A 315 5.27 -18.87 0.63
N ARG A 316 4.02 -18.76 0.17
CA ARG A 316 3.32 -17.51 -0.08
C ARG A 316 2.18 -17.35 0.90
N LEU A 317 1.90 -16.11 1.30
CA LEU A 317 0.67 -15.80 2.01
C LEU A 317 -0.45 -15.68 0.99
N THR A 318 -1.55 -16.40 1.21
CA THR A 318 -2.70 -16.44 0.31
C THR A 318 -4.01 -16.22 1.05
N VAL A 319 -4.98 -15.69 0.31
CA VAL A 319 -6.35 -15.43 0.75
C VAL A 319 -7.31 -15.87 -0.37
N GLY A 320 -8.37 -16.61 -0.03
CA GLY A 320 -9.38 -17.11 -0.97
C GLY A 320 -9.03 -18.38 -1.75
N GLY A 321 -7.80 -18.89 -1.61
CA GLY A 321 -7.36 -20.13 -2.27
C GLY A 321 -5.86 -20.39 -2.14
N LEU A 322 -5.35 -21.39 -2.85
CA LEU A 322 -3.90 -21.60 -3.04
C LEU A 322 -3.37 -20.95 -4.32
N VAL A 323 -2.07 -20.67 -4.36
CA VAL A 323 -1.38 -20.01 -5.51
C VAL A 323 -1.30 -20.89 -6.75
N ASP A 324 -1.69 -22.16 -6.71
CA ASP A 324 -1.81 -22.99 -7.92
C ASP A 324 -3.25 -23.05 -8.44
N GLY A 325 -4.17 -22.31 -7.80
CA GLY A 325 -5.60 -22.32 -8.09
C GLY A 325 -6.32 -23.58 -7.61
N THR A 326 -5.63 -24.52 -6.95
CA THR A 326 -6.29 -25.65 -6.29
C THR A 326 -6.97 -25.17 -5.00
N GLN A 327 -8.07 -25.84 -4.60
CA GLN A 327 -8.73 -25.58 -3.32
C GLN A 327 -9.23 -24.13 -3.11
N SER A 328 -9.95 -23.59 -4.10
CA SER A 328 -10.59 -22.26 -4.01
C SER A 328 -11.67 -22.21 -2.94
N TRP A 329 -11.86 -21.01 -2.38
CA TRP A 329 -12.88 -20.74 -1.40
C TRP A 329 -13.91 -19.74 -1.92
N VAL A 330 -15.14 -19.89 -1.41
CA VAL A 330 -16.28 -19.01 -1.65
C VAL A 330 -16.76 -18.41 -0.33
N GLY A 331 -16.82 -17.09 -0.24
CA GLY A 331 -17.26 -16.35 0.94
C GLY A 331 -16.60 -14.98 1.06
N ASP A 332 -16.84 -14.29 2.18
CA ASP A 332 -16.37 -12.92 2.38
C ASP A 332 -15.29 -12.85 3.46
N ILE A 333 -14.17 -12.15 3.20
CA ILE A 333 -13.11 -11.92 4.19
C ILE A 333 -13.01 -10.42 4.43
N ASP A 334 -13.21 -10.00 5.67
CA ASP A 334 -13.18 -8.59 6.09
C ASP A 334 -11.77 -8.17 6.51
N HIS A 335 -11.07 -9.02 7.28
CA HIS A 335 -9.77 -8.66 7.85
C HIS A 335 -8.89 -9.88 8.11
N LEU A 336 -7.59 -9.73 7.89
CA LEU A 336 -6.54 -10.69 8.23
C LEU A 336 -5.46 -9.98 9.04
N ARG A 337 -5.07 -10.54 10.18
CA ARG A 337 -3.97 -10.03 11.01
C ARG A 337 -3.06 -11.15 11.47
N ILE A 338 -1.75 -10.96 11.33
CA ILE A 338 -0.70 -11.88 11.77
C ILE A 338 0.27 -11.11 12.68
N THR A 339 0.57 -11.66 13.85
CA THR A 339 1.50 -11.08 14.83
C THR A 339 2.70 -11.99 15.09
N ASP A 340 3.86 -11.43 15.45
CA ASP A 340 5.07 -12.18 15.82
C ASP A 340 5.08 -12.66 17.28
N GLY A 341 3.90 -12.91 17.86
CA GLY A 341 3.72 -13.30 19.25
C GLY A 341 2.31 -13.82 19.56
N VAL A 342 1.99 -13.93 20.84
CA VAL A 342 0.72 -14.52 21.31
C VAL A 342 -0.23 -13.43 21.79
N THR A 343 -1.33 -13.19 21.08
CA THR A 343 -2.38 -12.29 21.55
C THR A 343 -2.95 -12.83 22.88
N PRO A 344 -2.97 -12.04 23.96
CA PRO A 344 -3.50 -12.47 25.24
C PRO A 344 -4.95 -12.97 25.19
N ALA A 345 -5.26 -14.01 25.96
CA ALA A 345 -6.56 -14.66 26.00
C ALA A 345 -7.72 -13.72 26.38
N ASP A 346 -7.48 -12.72 27.23
CA ASP A 346 -8.48 -11.71 27.60
C ASP A 346 -8.80 -10.76 26.44
N ARG A 347 -7.82 -10.45 25.59
CA ARG A 347 -8.03 -9.69 24.35
C ARG A 347 -8.77 -10.53 23.33
N LEU A 348 -8.35 -11.79 23.12
CA LEU A 348 -9.07 -12.73 22.26
C LEU A 348 -10.52 -12.90 22.70
N ALA A 349 -10.78 -12.96 24.02
CA ALA A 349 -12.13 -13.07 24.57
C ALA A 349 -13.05 -11.87 24.28
N THR A 350 -12.47 -10.70 23.97
CA THR A 350 -13.24 -9.52 23.55
C THR A 350 -13.48 -9.44 22.05
N ARG A 351 -12.83 -10.29 21.26
CA ARG A 351 -13.05 -10.35 19.80
C ARG A 351 -14.38 -11.04 19.53
N THR A 352 -15.26 -10.39 18.77
CA THR A 352 -16.56 -10.97 18.38
C THR A 352 -16.76 -10.88 16.87
N ALA A 353 -17.91 -11.36 16.40
CA ALA A 353 -18.37 -11.24 15.01
C ALA A 353 -18.50 -9.80 14.48
N GLN A 354 -18.38 -8.78 15.34
CA GLN A 354 -18.41 -7.38 14.93
C GLN A 354 -17.05 -6.97 14.33
N SER A 355 -17.11 -6.19 13.25
CA SER A 355 -15.99 -5.73 12.42
C SER A 355 -14.83 -5.12 13.25
N PRO A 356 -13.57 -5.20 12.78
CA PRO A 356 -12.33 -4.75 13.43
C PRO A 356 -12.30 -3.33 14.06
N SER A 357 -13.30 -2.50 13.79
CA SER A 357 -13.50 -1.21 14.46
C SER A 357 -13.46 -1.29 16.01
N ASP A 358 -13.79 -2.43 16.62
CA ASP A 358 -13.69 -2.65 18.08
C ASP A 358 -12.28 -3.05 18.58
N LEU A 359 -11.32 -3.36 17.69
CA LEU A 359 -9.98 -3.84 18.07
C LEU A 359 -9.08 -2.72 18.62
N CYS A 360 -9.42 -1.46 18.34
CA CYS A 360 -8.50 -0.31 18.46
C CYS A 360 -8.97 0.80 19.39
N LEU A 361 -10.05 0.61 20.15
CA LEU A 361 -10.44 1.54 21.19
C LEU A 361 -9.80 1.15 22.53
N PRO A 362 -8.79 1.86 23.06
CA PRO A 362 -8.96 2.40 24.39
C PRO A 362 -9.98 3.55 24.29
N PRO A 363 -10.86 3.73 25.29
CA PRO A 363 -11.73 4.89 25.34
C PRO A 363 -10.82 6.12 25.49
N VAL A 364 -10.51 6.81 24.39
CA VAL A 364 -10.13 8.21 24.51
C VAL A 364 -11.40 8.87 25.02
N ALA A 365 -11.32 9.38 26.26
CA ALA A 365 -12.41 10.12 26.85
C ALA A 365 -12.88 11.12 25.81
N ALA A 366 -14.14 10.97 25.35
CA ALA A 366 -14.73 11.90 24.43
C ALA A 366 -14.42 13.30 24.95
N VAL A 367 -13.55 14.02 24.25
CA VAL A 367 -13.42 15.46 24.47
C VAL A 367 -14.71 16.02 23.88
N ARG A 368 -15.81 15.88 24.62
CA ARG A 368 -16.96 16.77 24.50
C ARG A 368 -16.52 18.10 25.09
N GLY A 369 -15.64 18.77 24.37
CA GLY A 369 -15.32 20.18 24.53
C GLY A 369 -16.01 20.92 23.39
N GLY A 370 -16.94 21.80 23.76
CA GLY A 370 -17.88 22.43 22.84
C GLY A 370 -17.23 23.24 21.72
N ALA A 371 -18.07 23.53 20.72
CA ALA A 371 -17.90 24.56 19.72
C ALA A 371 -17.17 25.80 20.28
N GLY A 372 -16.05 26.19 19.65
CA GLY A 372 -15.29 27.38 20.03
C GLY A 372 -13.78 27.21 19.87
N ASP A 373 -13.33 27.32 18.62
CA ASP A 373 -12.10 27.95 18.15
C ASP A 373 -11.42 28.91 19.16
N ALA A 374 -10.50 28.37 19.98
CA ALA A 374 -9.67 29.18 20.88
C ALA A 374 -8.57 29.97 20.13
N ASP A 375 -8.20 29.55 18.91
CA ASP A 375 -7.12 30.15 18.10
C ASP A 375 -7.59 30.84 16.80
N GLY A 376 -8.90 30.88 16.54
CA GLY A 376 -9.48 31.61 15.40
C GLY A 376 -9.12 31.11 13.99
N ARG A 377 -8.53 29.91 13.84
CA ARG A 377 -8.26 29.28 12.53
C ARG A 377 -9.39 28.33 12.15
N THR A 378 -10.09 28.64 11.05
CA THR A 378 -11.24 27.88 10.52
C THR A 378 -10.82 26.91 9.42
N TYR A 379 -11.72 25.99 9.06
CA TYR A 379 -11.68 25.23 7.80
C TYR A 379 -11.35 26.18 6.63
N ARG A 380 -10.42 25.79 5.74
CA ARG A 380 -9.94 26.67 4.66
C ARG A 380 -10.78 26.57 3.40
N GLY A 381 -11.52 25.47 3.22
CA GLY A 381 -12.38 25.29 2.06
C GLY A 381 -11.61 25.00 0.78
N VAL A 382 -10.60 24.12 0.85
CA VAL A 382 -9.72 23.83 -0.30
C VAL A 382 -10.50 23.29 -1.50
N LEU A 383 -11.47 22.39 -1.28
CA LEU A 383 -12.27 21.77 -2.35
C LEU A 383 -13.76 22.09 -2.27
N LEU A 384 -14.27 22.40 -1.08
CA LEU A 384 -15.68 22.75 -0.88
C LEU A 384 -15.80 23.96 0.03
N PRO A 385 -16.63 24.95 -0.31
CA PRO A 385 -16.96 26.02 0.62
C PRO A 385 -17.67 25.48 1.86
N GLU A 386 -17.38 26.05 3.03
CA GLU A 386 -18.01 25.63 4.29
C GLU A 386 -19.55 25.69 4.24
N ALA A 387 -20.08 26.71 3.56
CA ALA A 387 -21.52 26.89 3.40
C ALA A 387 -22.17 25.74 2.63
N GLU A 388 -21.51 25.23 1.58
CA GLU A 388 -22.00 24.09 0.80
C GLU A 388 -21.87 22.79 1.58
N MET A 389 -20.76 22.61 2.27
CA MET A 389 -20.53 21.48 3.16
C MET A 389 -21.64 21.37 4.24
N LEU A 390 -22.09 22.50 4.80
CA LEU A 390 -23.19 22.55 5.78
C LEU A 390 -24.57 22.39 5.14
N ALA A 391 -24.72 22.67 3.84
CA ALA A 391 -25.97 22.56 3.11
C ALA A 391 -26.21 21.17 2.51
N ALA A 392 -25.14 20.38 2.33
CA ALA A 392 -25.22 19.02 1.81
C ALA A 392 -26.15 18.14 2.67
N SER A 393 -27.09 17.45 2.01
CA SER A 393 -28.02 16.50 2.63
C SER A 393 -27.75 15.09 2.11
N ALA A 394 -26.93 14.31 2.81
CA ALA A 394 -26.62 12.95 2.40
C ALA A 394 -27.77 11.96 2.69
N SER A 395 -27.94 10.95 1.83
CA SER A 395 -28.81 9.80 2.10
C SER A 395 -28.26 8.96 3.25
N SER A 396 -29.11 8.15 3.91
CA SER A 396 -28.63 7.26 4.97
C SER A 396 -27.56 6.29 4.48
N ALA A 397 -27.72 5.72 3.28
CA ALA A 397 -26.74 4.81 2.69
C ALA A 397 -25.37 5.48 2.49
N ALA A 398 -25.33 6.75 2.05
CA ALA A 398 -24.08 7.49 1.88
C ALA A 398 -23.43 7.86 3.22
N VAL A 399 -24.24 8.08 4.27
CA VAL A 399 -23.74 8.26 5.64
C VAL A 399 -23.14 6.95 6.15
N ASP A 400 -23.84 5.84 5.99
CA ASP A 400 -23.40 4.53 6.48
C ASP A 400 -22.08 4.10 5.81
N ASP A 401 -21.95 4.30 4.49
CA ASP A 401 -20.69 4.06 3.75
C ASP A 401 -19.53 4.93 4.25
N LEU A 402 -19.75 6.25 4.40
CA LEU A 402 -18.73 7.15 4.98
C LEU A 402 -18.29 6.67 6.36
N MET A 403 -19.24 6.35 7.23
CA MET A 403 -18.94 5.96 8.60
C MET A 403 -18.19 4.63 8.64
N ALA A 404 -18.55 3.66 7.79
CA ALA A 404 -17.83 2.39 7.67
C ALA A 404 -16.37 2.61 7.24
N ARG A 405 -16.14 3.40 6.19
CA ARG A 405 -14.78 3.73 5.70
C ARG A 405 -13.94 4.46 6.74
N ALA A 406 -14.54 5.41 7.46
CA ALA A 406 -13.84 6.13 8.54
C ALA A 406 -13.54 5.24 9.74
N GLN A 407 -14.45 4.32 10.09
CA GLN A 407 -14.24 3.35 11.18
C GLN A 407 -13.09 2.39 10.87
N ALA A 408 -12.97 1.90 9.64
CA ALA A 408 -11.85 1.05 9.22
C ALA A 408 -10.49 1.73 9.47
N MET A 409 -10.42 3.04 9.24
CA MET A 409 -9.18 3.82 9.42
C MET A 409 -8.81 4.10 10.87
N LEU A 410 -9.70 3.94 11.85
CA LEU A 410 -9.37 4.15 13.27
C LEU A 410 -8.25 3.23 13.75
N CYS A 411 -8.14 2.04 13.13
CA CYS A 411 -7.12 1.05 13.43
C CYS A 411 -5.79 1.23 12.68
N GLN A 412 -5.76 2.04 11.61
CA GLN A 412 -4.62 2.11 10.72
C GLN A 412 -3.33 2.51 11.46
N SER A 413 -2.30 1.68 11.44
CA SER A 413 -0.98 2.06 11.94
C SER A 413 -0.42 3.25 11.15
N PRO A 414 0.43 4.11 11.74
CA PRO A 414 1.06 5.19 10.99
C PRO A 414 1.75 4.67 9.71
N LEU A 415 1.39 5.24 8.57
CA LEU A 415 1.97 4.94 7.27
C LEU A 415 3.08 5.95 6.96
N SER A 416 4.15 5.50 6.30
CA SER A 416 5.30 6.35 6.00
C SER A 416 6.13 5.77 4.84
N VAL A 417 6.78 6.64 4.07
CA VAL A 417 7.79 6.25 3.05
C VAL A 417 9.02 5.56 3.62
N VAL A 418 9.28 5.66 4.93
CA VAL A 418 10.40 4.93 5.56
C VAL A 418 10.00 3.52 6.01
N ALA A 419 8.71 3.18 5.89
CA ALA A 419 8.18 1.90 6.35
C ALA A 419 8.61 0.71 5.47
N ASN A 420 9.28 0.93 4.34
CA ASN A 420 9.96 -0.14 3.58
C ASN A 420 11.48 -0.25 3.89
N GLY A 421 11.95 0.40 4.96
CA GLY A 421 13.38 0.53 5.27
C GLY A 421 14.11 1.62 4.46
N GLY A 422 13.39 2.33 3.58
CA GLY A 422 13.88 3.47 2.82
C GLY A 422 14.07 4.75 3.64
N GLY A 423 14.48 5.82 2.96
CA GLY A 423 14.59 7.17 3.53
C GLY A 423 13.35 8.02 3.28
N ASN A 424 13.41 9.31 3.60
CA ASN A 424 12.31 10.28 3.43
C ASN A 424 11.98 10.63 1.96
N THR A 425 12.48 9.88 0.98
CA THR A 425 12.27 10.08 -0.46
C THR A 425 11.24 9.10 -0.99
N TRP A 426 10.47 9.52 -2.00
CA TRP A 426 9.51 8.63 -2.67
C TRP A 426 10.22 7.56 -3.51
N ASN A 427 9.88 6.30 -3.27
CA ASN A 427 10.38 5.15 -4.00
C ASN A 427 9.22 4.30 -4.54
N THR A 428 9.19 4.14 -5.86
CA THR A 428 8.18 3.34 -6.56
C THR A 428 8.76 2.80 -7.86
N ASP A 429 8.52 1.52 -8.15
CA ASP A 429 8.78 0.90 -9.43
C ASP A 429 7.68 1.26 -10.45
N SER A 430 7.94 0.99 -11.73
CA SER A 430 6.94 1.22 -12.78
C SER A 430 5.72 0.33 -12.54
N ALA A 431 4.53 0.93 -12.51
CA ALA A 431 3.28 0.18 -12.41
C ALA A 431 3.01 -0.75 -13.59
N TYR A 432 3.71 -0.57 -14.70
CA TYR A 432 3.44 -1.21 -15.97
C TYR A 432 4.69 -1.81 -16.61
N THR A 433 4.56 -3.02 -17.15
CA THR A 433 5.58 -3.64 -18.03
C THR A 433 5.44 -3.14 -19.48
N SER A 434 4.21 -2.81 -19.89
CA SER A 434 3.85 -2.14 -21.13
C SER A 434 2.51 -1.41 -20.96
N ASP A 435 2.11 -0.55 -21.91
CA ASP A 435 0.90 0.27 -21.75
C ASP A 435 -0.35 -0.58 -21.39
N GLY A 436 -0.96 -0.26 -20.25
CA GLY A 436 -2.15 -0.94 -19.72
C GLY A 436 -1.91 -2.31 -19.10
N ILE A 437 -0.69 -2.87 -19.16
CA ILE A 437 -0.34 -4.18 -18.59
C ILE A 437 0.45 -3.98 -17.28
N PHE A 438 -0.20 -4.29 -16.16
CA PHE A 438 0.40 -4.14 -14.84
C PHE A 438 1.64 -5.03 -14.66
N ASP A 439 2.62 -4.49 -13.96
CA ASP A 439 3.72 -5.25 -13.38
C ASP A 439 3.30 -5.72 -11.99
N ASP A 440 3.05 -7.02 -11.84
CA ASP A 440 2.66 -7.65 -10.58
C ASP A 440 3.82 -7.78 -9.59
N LEU A 441 5.06 -7.57 -10.06
CA LEU A 441 6.28 -7.60 -9.25
C LEU A 441 6.79 -6.21 -8.87
N ALA A 442 6.17 -5.14 -9.36
CA ALA A 442 6.60 -3.77 -9.08
C ALA A 442 6.43 -3.43 -7.59
N ASP A 443 7.53 -3.02 -6.95
CA ASP A 443 7.48 -2.45 -5.61
C ASP A 443 6.87 -1.04 -5.67
N ARG A 444 5.62 -0.93 -5.25
CA ARG A 444 4.87 0.33 -5.20
C ARG A 444 4.46 0.69 -3.77
N HIS A 445 5.23 0.25 -2.77
CA HIS A 445 4.91 0.43 -1.36
C HIS A 445 4.50 1.88 -1.02
N ASP A 446 5.30 2.87 -1.41
CA ASP A 446 5.05 4.27 -1.05
C ASP A 446 3.74 4.79 -1.67
N TYR A 447 3.47 4.42 -2.92
CA TYR A 447 2.20 4.71 -3.57
C TYR A 447 1.03 4.07 -2.84
N ARG A 448 1.12 2.80 -2.47
CA ARG A 448 0.07 2.08 -1.77
C ARG A 448 -0.21 2.68 -0.39
N ALA A 449 0.85 3.02 0.34
CA ALA A 449 0.76 3.70 1.62
C ALA A 449 0.09 5.08 1.46
N ALA A 450 0.54 5.89 0.50
CA ALA A 450 -0.02 7.21 0.25
C ALA A 450 -1.47 7.17 -0.23
N GLU A 451 -1.82 6.20 -1.06
CA GLU A 451 -3.17 5.99 -1.59
C GLU A 451 -4.15 5.62 -0.48
N ARG A 452 -3.77 4.67 0.38
CA ARG A 452 -4.55 4.31 1.59
C ARG A 452 -4.72 5.53 2.49
N LEU A 453 -3.61 6.21 2.78
CA LEU A 453 -3.59 7.40 3.62
C LEU A 453 -4.50 8.51 3.09
N SER A 454 -4.41 8.81 1.79
CA SER A 454 -5.22 9.83 1.10
C SER A 454 -6.72 9.59 1.32
N ARG A 455 -7.20 8.41 0.95
CA ARG A 455 -8.63 8.03 1.03
C ARG A 455 -9.12 7.98 2.46
N GLY A 456 -8.28 7.43 3.34
CA GLY A 456 -8.59 7.28 4.74
C GLY A 456 -8.70 8.63 5.46
N LEU A 457 -7.77 9.55 5.21
CA LEU A 457 -7.80 10.90 5.79
C LEU A 457 -9.02 11.70 5.34
N VAL A 458 -9.42 11.59 4.07
CA VAL A 458 -10.65 12.24 3.59
C VAL A 458 -11.88 11.65 4.30
N SER A 459 -11.94 10.33 4.47
CA SER A 459 -13.03 9.66 5.20
C SER A 459 -13.10 10.05 6.67
N LEU A 460 -11.96 10.02 7.38
CA LEU A 460 -11.83 10.46 8.78
C LEU A 460 -12.23 11.94 8.93
N GLY A 461 -11.75 12.80 8.03
CA GLY A 461 -12.07 14.23 8.03
C GLY A 461 -13.57 14.49 7.86
N TRP A 462 -14.22 13.80 6.92
CA TRP A 462 -15.67 13.92 6.73
C TRP A 462 -16.47 13.35 7.90
N ALA A 463 -16.06 12.22 8.47
CA ALA A 463 -16.70 11.66 9.66
C ALA A 463 -16.58 12.62 10.85
N TYR A 464 -15.42 13.25 11.06
CA TYR A 464 -15.24 14.31 12.05
C TYR A 464 -16.19 15.48 11.80
N ARG A 465 -16.25 16.02 10.58
CA ARG A 465 -17.13 17.15 10.25
C ARG A 465 -18.61 16.82 10.43
N ARG A 466 -19.00 15.57 10.19
CA ARG A 466 -20.38 15.11 10.31
C ARG A 466 -20.81 14.86 11.76
N THR A 467 -19.91 14.36 12.60
CA THR A 467 -20.23 13.87 13.95
C THR A 467 -19.76 14.81 15.06
N GLY A 468 -18.71 15.59 14.81
CA GLY A 468 -17.95 16.31 15.83
C GLY A 468 -17.11 15.41 16.73
N ASP A 469 -17.00 14.11 16.44
CA ASP A 469 -16.25 13.17 17.26
C ASP A 469 -14.74 13.34 17.06
N GLY A 470 -14.07 13.81 18.11
CA GLY A 470 -12.63 14.08 18.10
C GLY A 470 -11.77 12.84 17.83
N ALA A 471 -12.27 11.61 18.01
CA ALA A 471 -11.50 10.40 17.74
C ALA A 471 -11.08 10.28 16.26
N TYR A 472 -11.96 10.66 15.33
CA TYR A 472 -11.64 10.66 13.90
C TYR A 472 -10.56 11.69 13.56
N ALA A 473 -10.67 12.90 14.11
CA ALA A 473 -9.70 13.96 13.89
C ALA A 473 -8.34 13.66 14.55
N GLU A 474 -8.35 13.07 15.73
CA GLU A 474 -7.13 12.65 16.42
C GLU A 474 -6.41 11.57 15.63
N LYS A 475 -7.13 10.57 15.12
CA LYS A 475 -6.54 9.55 14.25
C LYS A 475 -5.96 10.15 12.99
N ALA A 476 -6.70 11.03 12.32
CA ALA A 476 -6.22 11.69 11.13
C ALA A 476 -4.95 12.50 11.40
N LEU A 477 -4.88 13.22 12.53
CA LEU A 477 -3.67 13.94 12.94
C LEU A 477 -2.48 13.01 13.18
N GLN A 478 -2.67 11.85 13.84
CA GLN A 478 -1.60 10.86 14.03
C GLN A 478 -1.02 10.35 12.69
N LEU A 479 -1.90 10.08 11.71
CA LEU A 479 -1.49 9.61 10.39
C LEU A 479 -0.80 10.72 9.57
N ILE A 480 -1.28 11.97 9.66
CA ILE A 480 -0.65 13.13 9.04
C ILE A 480 0.73 13.40 9.66
N ASP A 481 0.86 13.24 10.98
CA ASP A 481 2.11 13.50 11.69
C ASP A 481 3.24 12.62 11.15
N ALA A 482 3.00 11.31 11.01
CA ALA A 482 3.98 10.38 10.48
C ALA A 482 4.34 10.62 9.00
N TRP A 483 3.37 11.02 8.17
CA TRP A 483 3.59 11.18 6.72
C TRP A 483 4.18 12.53 6.33
N ALA A 484 3.81 13.61 7.03
CA ALA A 484 4.10 14.98 6.59
C ALA A 484 4.89 15.83 7.60
N ILE A 485 4.87 15.48 8.89
CA ILE A 485 5.37 16.35 9.96
C ILE A 485 6.67 15.81 10.57
N ASP A 486 6.64 14.58 11.11
CA ASP A 486 7.76 13.99 11.83
C ASP A 486 8.98 13.88 10.91
N PRO A 487 10.10 14.57 11.20
CA PRO A 487 11.29 14.54 10.35
C PRO A 487 11.91 13.15 10.19
N GLN A 488 11.64 12.20 11.07
CA GLN A 488 12.16 10.83 10.98
C GLN A 488 11.38 9.97 9.98
N THR A 489 10.11 10.27 9.74
CA THR A 489 9.22 9.41 8.94
C THR A 489 8.57 10.14 7.77
N ARG A 490 8.55 11.47 7.75
CA ARG A 490 7.83 12.22 6.72
C ARG A 490 8.38 11.96 5.33
N TRP A 491 7.51 11.95 4.34
CA TRP A 491 7.93 12.17 2.96
C TRP A 491 8.33 13.63 2.77
N VAL A 492 9.49 13.87 2.18
CA VAL A 492 9.94 15.22 1.79
C VAL A 492 9.42 15.52 0.37
N PRO A 493 8.53 16.52 0.19
CA PRO A 493 7.93 16.78 -1.11
C PRO A 493 8.97 17.07 -2.19
N ALA A 494 9.02 16.19 -3.19
CA ALA A 494 9.88 16.28 -4.34
C ALA A 494 9.24 15.51 -5.52
N VAL A 495 9.58 15.93 -6.73
CA VAL A 495 9.18 15.30 -8.00
C VAL A 495 10.44 15.10 -8.84
N SER A 496 10.51 14.03 -9.63
CA SER A 496 11.76 13.62 -10.30
C SER A 496 11.58 13.08 -11.71
N ASP A 497 10.47 12.39 -12.00
CA ASP A 497 10.15 11.76 -13.29
C ASP A 497 8.67 12.00 -13.60
N THR A 498 8.43 12.70 -14.70
CA THR A 498 7.11 13.13 -15.16
C THR A 498 6.08 12.00 -15.21
N SER A 499 6.50 10.76 -15.50
CA SER A 499 5.60 9.61 -15.65
C SER A 499 5.30 8.86 -14.35
N ARG A 500 6.26 8.81 -13.42
CA ARG A 500 6.11 8.14 -12.11
C ARG A 500 5.52 9.07 -11.06
N ASP A 501 5.77 10.37 -11.21
CA ASP A 501 5.23 11.41 -10.32
C ASP A 501 3.70 11.48 -10.36
N ILE A 502 3.02 10.83 -11.32
CA ILE A 502 1.56 10.67 -11.32
C ILE A 502 1.05 10.14 -9.97
N GLU A 503 1.74 9.16 -9.39
CA GLU A 503 1.37 8.56 -8.10
C GLU A 503 1.37 9.57 -6.96
N ILE A 504 2.29 10.54 -7.03
CA ILE A 504 2.37 11.66 -6.09
C ILE A 504 1.20 12.62 -6.35
N TYR A 505 0.96 13.00 -7.61
CA TYR A 505 -0.11 13.94 -7.98
C TYR A 505 -1.52 13.43 -7.65
N ILE A 506 -1.70 12.11 -7.54
CA ILE A 506 -3.01 11.49 -7.31
C ILE A 506 -3.22 11.06 -5.84
N THR A 507 -2.20 11.09 -4.99
CA THR A 507 -2.32 10.67 -3.58
C THR A 507 -2.16 11.82 -2.61
N GLN A 508 -1.19 12.71 -2.83
CA GLN A 508 -0.91 13.80 -1.90
C GLN A 508 -2.05 14.82 -1.74
N PRO A 509 -2.86 15.14 -2.77
CA PRO A 509 -3.96 16.09 -2.61
C PRO A 509 -5.03 15.64 -1.61
N GLY A 510 -5.36 14.35 -1.54
CA GLY A 510 -6.33 13.86 -0.55
C GLY A 510 -5.80 13.90 0.89
N ILE A 511 -4.48 13.77 1.09
CA ILE A 511 -3.84 13.99 2.40
C ILE A 511 -4.01 15.45 2.84
N ILE A 512 -3.76 16.39 1.92
CA ILE A 512 -3.95 17.83 2.16
C ILE A 512 -5.42 18.14 2.45
N TYR A 513 -6.33 17.54 1.68
CA TYR A 513 -7.75 17.74 1.87
C TYR A 513 -8.26 17.19 3.22
N GLY A 514 -7.82 15.99 3.60
CA GLY A 514 -8.12 15.41 4.91
C GLY A 514 -7.63 16.31 6.07
N ALA A 515 -6.42 16.88 5.93
CA ALA A 515 -5.89 17.84 6.88
C ALA A 515 -6.73 19.14 6.96
N ASP A 516 -7.23 19.64 5.82
CA ASP A 516 -8.15 20.78 5.78
C ASP A 516 -9.45 20.47 6.53
N LEU A 517 -10.06 19.30 6.28
CA LEU A 517 -11.30 18.87 6.94
C LEU A 517 -11.16 18.81 8.47
N ILE A 518 -9.97 18.47 9.00
CA ILE A 518 -9.71 18.47 10.45
C ILE A 518 -9.01 19.74 10.94
N TRP A 519 -8.83 20.78 10.12
CA TRP A 519 -7.98 21.93 10.48
C TRP A 519 -8.48 22.70 11.70
N SER A 520 -9.79 22.67 11.94
CA SER A 520 -10.46 23.27 13.10
C SER A 520 -10.34 22.44 14.39
N TYR A 521 -9.82 21.21 14.31
CA TYR A 521 -9.63 20.35 15.48
C TYR A 521 -8.63 20.97 16.48
N PRO A 522 -8.94 21.05 17.78
CA PRO A 522 -8.07 21.69 18.76
C PRO A 522 -6.83 20.86 19.14
N GLY A 523 -6.74 19.59 18.74
CA GLY A 523 -5.60 18.74 19.10
C GLY A 523 -4.30 19.03 18.35
N TRP A 524 -4.33 19.86 17.31
CA TRP A 524 -3.13 20.35 16.62
C TRP A 524 -2.27 21.23 17.53
N THR A 525 -0.99 20.92 17.66
CA THR A 525 -0.04 21.88 18.26
C THR A 525 0.31 23.01 17.29
N PRO A 526 0.72 24.20 17.77
CA PRO A 526 1.20 25.28 16.89
C PRO A 526 2.36 24.86 15.98
N GLN A 527 3.25 23.99 16.48
CA GLN A 527 4.38 23.47 15.71
C GLN A 527 3.91 22.54 14.58
N GLN A 528 3.06 21.56 14.88
CA GLN A 528 2.49 20.67 13.86
C GLN A 528 1.75 21.46 12.76
N ARG A 529 1.00 22.50 13.13
CA ARG A 529 0.36 23.38 12.13
C ARG A 529 1.39 24.04 11.23
N SER A 530 2.43 24.64 11.81
CA SER A 530 3.47 25.33 11.06
C SER A 530 4.26 24.38 10.15
N ASP A 531 4.55 23.17 10.62
CA ASP A 531 5.27 22.16 9.85
C ASP A 531 4.43 21.62 8.70
N PHE A 532 3.14 21.36 8.93
CA PHE A 532 2.23 20.92 7.87
C PHE A 532 1.99 22.02 6.81
N GLU A 533 1.83 23.28 7.22
CA GLU A 533 1.74 24.42 6.30
C GLU A 533 2.98 24.52 5.40
N GLN A 534 4.18 24.40 5.98
CA GLN A 534 5.44 24.40 5.22
C GLN A 534 5.57 23.19 4.30
N TRP A 535 5.12 22.01 4.74
CA TRP A 535 5.11 20.81 3.92
C TRP A 535 4.18 20.98 2.71
N ALA A 536 2.97 21.49 2.93
CA ALA A 536 2.00 21.74 1.86
C ALA A 536 2.50 22.81 0.88
N GLU A 537 3.15 23.88 1.36
CA GLU A 537 3.77 24.88 0.50
C GLU A 537 4.89 24.27 -0.37
N ARG A 538 5.76 23.43 0.20
CA ARG A 538 6.80 22.74 -0.56
C ARG A 538 6.21 21.83 -1.61
N ALA A 539 5.15 21.08 -1.27
CA ALA A 539 4.43 20.25 -2.21
C ALA A 539 3.84 21.08 -3.36
N ALA A 540 3.19 22.22 -3.07
CA ALA A 540 2.63 23.12 -4.08
C ALA A 540 3.70 23.59 -5.09
N VAL A 541 4.87 24.00 -4.58
CA VAL A 541 6.01 24.43 -5.40
C VAL A 541 6.58 23.28 -6.22
N ALA A 542 6.75 22.09 -5.62
CA ALA A 542 7.26 20.91 -6.32
C ALA A 542 6.32 20.50 -7.46
N PHE A 543 5.01 20.45 -7.22
CA PHE A 543 4.02 20.07 -8.23
C PHE A 543 3.95 21.09 -9.37
N ALA A 544 4.00 22.39 -9.05
CA ALA A 544 4.03 23.45 -10.07
C ALA A 544 5.27 23.36 -10.98
N ALA A 545 6.41 22.93 -10.43
CA ALA A 545 7.68 22.81 -11.14
C ALA A 545 7.82 21.51 -11.96
N GLY A 546 6.97 20.50 -11.72
CA GLY A 546 7.00 19.25 -12.48
C GLY A 546 6.78 19.48 -13.97
N ASP A 547 7.31 18.62 -14.81
CA ASP A 547 6.99 18.57 -16.25
C ASP A 547 6.07 17.36 -16.47
N ALA A 548 5.08 17.44 -17.34
CA ALA A 548 4.15 16.34 -17.60
C ALA A 548 3.29 16.62 -18.83
N ASP A 549 2.70 15.56 -19.37
CA ASP A 549 1.78 15.63 -20.50
C ASP A 549 0.51 14.81 -20.25
N ALA A 550 -0.47 14.92 -21.16
CA ALA A 550 -1.71 14.15 -21.14
C ALA A 550 -2.45 14.27 -19.78
N ASN A 551 -3.11 13.20 -19.32
CA ASN A 551 -3.78 13.18 -18.02
C ASN A 551 -2.85 13.49 -16.83
N ILE A 552 -1.55 13.20 -16.93
CA ILE A 552 -0.60 13.41 -15.84
C ILE A 552 -0.39 14.90 -15.57
N ASP A 553 -0.33 15.72 -16.63
CA ASP A 553 -0.25 17.18 -16.48
C ASP A 553 -1.50 17.75 -15.80
N SER A 554 -2.68 17.23 -16.14
CA SER A 554 -3.91 17.70 -15.50
C SER A 554 -3.99 17.29 -14.03
N TRP A 555 -3.50 16.10 -13.67
CA TRP A 555 -3.36 15.71 -12.26
C TRP A 555 -2.31 16.54 -11.52
N ARG A 556 -1.16 16.83 -12.14
CA ARG A 556 -0.15 17.74 -11.61
C ARG A 556 -0.75 19.12 -11.30
N MET A 557 -1.53 19.66 -12.22
CA MET A 557 -2.24 20.94 -12.06
C MET A 557 -3.27 20.89 -10.94
N ALA A 558 -4.11 19.84 -10.88
CA ALA A 558 -5.05 19.65 -9.77
C ALA A 558 -4.32 19.53 -8.41
N ALA A 559 -3.23 18.79 -8.35
CA ALA A 559 -2.43 18.62 -7.14
C ALA A 559 -1.79 19.94 -6.67
N SER A 560 -1.22 20.70 -7.62
CA SER A 560 -0.66 22.02 -7.34
C SER A 560 -1.74 22.98 -6.84
N ALA A 561 -2.94 22.96 -7.43
CA ALA A 561 -4.06 23.80 -7.00
C ALA A 561 -4.53 23.45 -5.58
N VAL A 562 -4.71 22.17 -5.25
CA VAL A 562 -5.10 21.74 -3.89
C VAL A 562 -4.05 22.16 -2.85
N ALA A 563 -2.77 21.93 -3.14
CA ALA A 563 -1.68 22.30 -2.24
C ALA A 563 -1.54 23.83 -2.10
N ALA A 564 -1.65 24.57 -3.19
CA ALA A 564 -1.57 26.03 -3.21
C ALA A 564 -2.75 26.68 -2.47
N ALA A 565 -3.97 26.15 -2.65
CA ALA A 565 -5.16 26.57 -1.91
C ALA A 565 -4.98 26.40 -0.41
N PHE A 566 -4.48 25.22 0.02
CA PHE A 566 -4.19 25.00 1.43
C PHE A 566 -3.10 25.95 1.93
N ALA A 567 -1.99 26.09 1.21
CA ALA A 567 -0.85 26.92 1.60
C ALA A 567 -1.12 28.44 1.52
N GLY A 568 -2.23 28.87 0.91
CA GLY A 568 -2.52 30.29 0.68
C GLY A 568 -1.67 30.93 -0.42
N ARG A 569 -1.17 30.13 -1.38
CA ARG A 569 -0.35 30.56 -2.52
C ARG A 569 -1.22 30.97 -3.71
N THR A 570 -1.82 32.15 -3.61
CA THR A 570 -2.72 32.69 -4.65
C THR A 570 -2.03 32.87 -5.99
N ASP A 571 -0.72 33.14 -5.99
CA ASP A 571 0.09 33.22 -7.21
C ASP A 571 0.08 31.90 -8.00
N LEU A 572 0.24 30.77 -7.32
CA LEU A 572 0.19 29.45 -7.96
C LEU A 572 -1.23 29.07 -8.38
N LEU A 573 -2.25 29.46 -7.60
CA LEU A 573 -3.66 29.25 -7.99
C LEU A 573 -3.99 29.97 -9.29
N ASP A 574 -3.61 31.25 -9.40
CA ASP A 574 -3.83 32.05 -10.60
C ASP A 574 -3.15 31.41 -11.82
N ASP A 575 -1.90 30.96 -11.67
CA ASP A 575 -1.16 30.28 -12.75
C ASP A 575 -1.88 29.01 -13.23
N VAL A 576 -2.33 28.17 -12.30
CA VAL A 576 -3.03 26.92 -12.65
C VAL A 576 -4.39 27.20 -13.29
N PHE A 577 -5.19 28.13 -12.75
CA PHE A 577 -6.51 28.46 -13.30
C PHE A 577 -6.41 29.08 -14.69
N ASN A 578 -5.41 29.94 -14.94
CA ASN A 578 -5.17 30.53 -16.25
C ASN A 578 -4.79 29.48 -17.31
N ARG A 579 -4.14 28.38 -16.92
CA ARG A 579 -3.79 27.27 -17.82
C ARG A 579 -5.00 26.38 -18.17
N TYR A 580 -6.09 26.43 -17.41
CA TYR A 580 -7.23 25.53 -17.61
C TYR A 580 -7.83 25.59 -19.01
N GLY A 581 -8.02 26.80 -19.56
CA GLY A 581 -8.53 26.97 -20.93
C GLY A 581 -7.65 26.31 -21.99
N THR A 582 -6.32 26.39 -21.82
CA THR A 582 -5.34 25.71 -22.67
C THR A 582 -5.44 24.19 -22.54
N LEU A 583 -5.63 23.65 -21.32
CA LEU A 583 -5.86 22.21 -21.13
C LEU A 583 -7.14 21.75 -21.84
N ILE A 584 -8.23 22.52 -21.78
CA ILE A 584 -9.45 22.20 -22.53
C ILE A 584 -9.19 22.18 -24.04
N ASP A 585 -8.50 23.20 -24.55
CA ASP A 585 -8.16 23.33 -25.98
C ASP A 585 -7.24 22.20 -26.49
N GLU A 586 -6.27 21.78 -25.69
CA GLU A 586 -5.26 20.80 -26.09
C GLU A 586 -5.72 19.35 -25.90
N ARG A 587 -6.57 19.08 -24.90
CA ARG A 587 -6.85 17.71 -24.45
C ARG A 587 -8.23 17.19 -24.84
N ILE A 588 -9.21 18.06 -25.02
CA ILE A 588 -10.58 17.67 -25.37
C ILE A 588 -10.83 17.98 -26.84
N SER A 589 -11.43 17.09 -27.61
CA SER A 589 -11.84 17.40 -29.00
C SER A 589 -13.13 18.22 -29.04
N SER A 590 -13.48 18.79 -30.18
CA SER A 590 -14.78 19.47 -30.37
C SER A 590 -16.00 18.56 -30.17
N THR A 591 -15.81 17.24 -30.15
CA THR A 591 -16.85 16.24 -29.86
C THR A 591 -16.78 15.69 -28.44
N GLY A 592 -15.87 16.19 -27.60
CA GLY A 592 -15.70 15.72 -26.22
C GLY A 592 -14.71 14.57 -26.03
N VAL A 593 -14.03 14.12 -27.08
CA VAL A 593 -13.07 13.01 -26.98
C VAL A 593 -11.81 13.48 -26.26
N MET A 594 -11.32 12.72 -25.29
CA MET A 594 -10.02 12.98 -24.64
C MET A 594 -8.88 12.58 -25.59
N SER A 595 -8.42 13.55 -26.38
CA SER A 595 -7.59 13.32 -27.56
C SER A 595 -6.23 12.71 -27.25
N THR A 596 -5.68 12.95 -26.06
CA THR A 596 -4.40 12.38 -25.60
C THR A 596 -4.54 10.95 -25.05
N GLU A 597 -5.76 10.49 -24.79
CA GLU A 597 -6.00 9.21 -24.10
C GLU A 597 -6.50 8.11 -25.04
N ILE A 598 -7.04 8.44 -26.20
CA ILE A 598 -7.62 7.46 -27.15
C ILE A 598 -6.60 6.55 -27.83
N ASP A 599 -5.32 6.92 -27.82
CA ASP A 599 -4.22 6.08 -28.35
C ASP A 599 -3.69 5.07 -27.32
N ARG A 600 -4.26 5.04 -26.10
CA ARG A 600 -3.87 4.13 -25.01
C ARG A 600 -4.63 2.82 -25.10
N THR A 601 -4.02 1.74 -24.63
CA THR A 601 -4.67 0.41 -24.59
C THR A 601 -5.84 0.34 -23.60
N ARG A 602 -5.87 1.25 -22.61
CA ARG A 602 -6.99 1.46 -21.66
C ARG A 602 -7.63 2.84 -21.84
N SER A 603 -7.99 3.18 -23.08
CA SER A 603 -8.36 4.55 -23.45
C SER A 603 -9.62 5.10 -22.78
N LEU A 604 -10.63 4.28 -22.52
CA LEU A 604 -11.85 4.72 -21.82
C LEU A 604 -11.53 5.02 -20.36
N PHE A 605 -10.76 4.15 -19.70
CA PHE A 605 -10.29 4.40 -18.33
C PHE A 605 -9.54 5.73 -18.23
N TYR A 606 -8.53 5.93 -19.08
CA TYR A 606 -7.72 7.16 -19.04
C TYR A 606 -8.53 8.41 -19.40
N SER A 607 -9.55 8.29 -20.27
CA SER A 607 -10.47 9.40 -20.57
C SER A 607 -11.21 9.87 -19.31
N VAL A 608 -11.82 8.95 -18.56
CA VAL A 608 -12.56 9.31 -17.32
C VAL A 608 -11.60 9.74 -16.21
N PHE A 609 -10.40 9.14 -16.14
CA PHE A 609 -9.35 9.53 -15.20
C PHE A 609 -8.88 10.97 -15.43
N HIS A 610 -8.72 11.38 -16.70
CA HIS A 610 -8.37 12.76 -17.06
C HIS A 610 -9.52 13.73 -16.76
N ILE A 611 -10.77 13.37 -17.08
CA ILE A 611 -11.97 14.14 -16.70
C ILE A 611 -12.00 14.38 -15.18
N SER A 612 -11.59 13.38 -14.38
CA SER A 612 -11.52 13.51 -12.92
C SER A 612 -10.52 14.56 -12.45
N ALA A 613 -9.36 14.66 -13.11
CA ALA A 613 -8.36 15.69 -12.80
C ALA A 613 -8.91 17.09 -13.08
N LEU A 614 -9.52 17.29 -14.25
CA LEU A 614 -10.10 18.57 -14.65
C LEU A 614 -11.27 18.97 -13.74
N THR A 615 -12.10 18.00 -13.34
CA THR A 615 -13.20 18.22 -12.38
C THR A 615 -12.68 18.63 -11.01
N THR A 616 -11.64 17.96 -10.52
CA THR A 616 -11.02 18.31 -9.23
C THR A 616 -10.48 19.74 -9.26
N LEU A 617 -9.80 20.11 -10.35
CA LEU A 617 -9.28 21.47 -10.53
C LEU A 617 -10.41 22.51 -10.61
N ALA A 618 -11.52 22.20 -11.30
CA ALA A 618 -12.67 23.07 -11.38
C ALA A 618 -13.37 23.26 -10.01
N GLU A 619 -13.47 22.22 -9.17
CA GLU A 619 -13.99 22.38 -7.81
C GLU A 619 -13.08 23.25 -6.92
N VAL A 620 -11.75 23.10 -6.99
CA VAL A 620 -10.82 24.02 -6.29
C VAL A 620 -11.06 25.45 -6.76
N ALA A 621 -11.07 25.69 -8.08
CA ALA A 621 -11.26 27.03 -8.63
C ALA A 621 -12.57 27.66 -8.17
N ARG A 622 -13.66 26.88 -8.17
CA ARG A 622 -14.98 27.32 -7.75
C ARG A 622 -15.02 27.65 -6.26
N SER A 623 -14.40 26.83 -5.41
CA SER A 623 -14.27 27.12 -3.98
C SER A 623 -13.51 28.43 -3.71
N HIS A 624 -12.66 28.82 -4.66
CA HIS A 624 -11.88 30.06 -4.64
C HIS A 624 -12.44 31.16 -5.58
N GLY A 625 -13.71 31.07 -5.96
CA GLY A 625 -14.46 32.14 -6.63
C GLY A 625 -14.30 32.22 -8.15
N THR A 626 -13.73 31.20 -8.79
CA THR A 626 -13.55 31.12 -10.25
C THR A 626 -14.36 29.96 -10.83
N ASP A 627 -15.28 30.25 -11.75
CA ASP A 627 -16.07 29.21 -12.43
C ASP A 627 -15.34 28.67 -13.66
N LEU A 628 -14.66 27.53 -13.50
CA LEU A 628 -14.01 26.81 -14.61
C LEU A 628 -14.95 25.81 -15.33
N TYR A 629 -16.14 25.52 -14.80
CA TYR A 629 -17.10 24.64 -15.47
C TYR A 629 -17.70 25.30 -16.72
N ALA A 630 -17.76 26.64 -16.73
CA ALA A 630 -18.16 27.44 -17.88
C ALA A 630 -17.05 27.69 -18.91
N ALA A 631 -15.82 27.21 -18.67
CA ALA A 631 -14.71 27.42 -19.60
C ALA A 631 -14.91 26.65 -20.91
N THR A 632 -14.64 27.32 -22.04
CA THR A 632 -14.76 26.75 -23.38
C THR A 632 -13.48 26.96 -24.19
N GLY A 633 -13.06 25.92 -24.90
CA GLY A 633 -12.02 26.00 -25.91
C GLY A 633 -12.47 26.73 -27.16
N SER A 634 -11.50 27.14 -27.96
CA SER A 634 -11.61 27.83 -29.25
C SER A 634 -12.56 27.17 -30.25
N SER A 635 -12.76 25.84 -30.15
CA SER A 635 -13.65 25.07 -31.04
C SER A 635 -14.92 24.55 -30.36
N GLY A 636 -15.30 25.11 -29.20
CA GLY A 636 -16.49 24.71 -28.43
C GLY A 636 -16.25 23.53 -27.47
N GLN A 637 -14.98 23.15 -27.27
CA GLN A 637 -14.57 22.14 -26.31
C GLN A 637 -14.93 22.58 -24.89
N SER A 638 -15.33 21.67 -24.03
CA SER A 638 -15.58 21.96 -22.61
C SER A 638 -15.50 20.69 -21.77
N LEU A 639 -15.36 20.86 -20.46
CA LEU A 639 -15.44 19.71 -19.53
C LEU A 639 -16.79 18.98 -19.68
N ARG A 640 -17.89 19.71 -19.87
CA ARG A 640 -19.22 19.13 -20.15
C ARG A 640 -19.22 18.22 -21.37
N THR A 641 -18.65 18.67 -22.49
CA THR A 641 -18.62 17.85 -23.71
C THR A 641 -17.89 16.52 -23.49
N ALA A 642 -16.87 16.49 -22.63
CA ALA A 642 -16.17 15.25 -22.30
C ALA A 642 -17.02 14.30 -21.45
N PHE A 643 -17.75 14.81 -20.45
CA PHE A 643 -18.73 14.03 -19.70
C PHE A 643 -19.81 13.46 -20.61
N ASP A 644 -20.40 14.30 -21.47
CA ASP A 644 -21.47 13.91 -22.39
C ASP A 644 -21.00 12.83 -23.38
N TYR A 645 -19.73 12.87 -23.78
CA TYR A 645 -19.15 11.87 -24.69
C TYR A 645 -19.00 10.49 -24.04
N VAL A 646 -18.48 10.41 -22.80
CA VAL A 646 -18.19 9.12 -22.15
C VAL A 646 -19.42 8.49 -21.48
N ALA A 647 -20.41 9.29 -21.05
CA ALA A 647 -21.62 8.84 -20.36
C ALA A 647 -22.36 7.65 -21.02
N PRO A 648 -22.68 7.66 -22.33
CA PRO A 648 -23.46 6.58 -22.96
C PRO A 648 -22.72 5.24 -22.96
N PHE A 649 -21.38 5.25 -22.93
CA PHE A 649 -20.56 4.03 -22.86
C PHE A 649 -20.51 3.50 -21.43
N LEU A 650 -20.36 4.39 -20.45
CA LEU A 650 -20.34 4.02 -19.03
C LEU A 650 -21.68 3.48 -18.53
N ALA A 651 -22.79 3.84 -19.17
CA ALA A 651 -24.11 3.28 -18.87
C ALA A 651 -24.31 1.83 -19.35
N GLN A 652 -23.39 1.28 -20.17
CA GLN A 652 -23.53 -0.08 -20.69
C GLN A 652 -23.07 -1.14 -19.70
N ALA A 653 -23.63 -2.35 -19.81
CA ALA A 653 -23.16 -3.52 -19.05
C ALA A 653 -21.69 -3.85 -19.38
N ASP A 654 -21.35 -3.78 -20.67
CA ASP A 654 -20.00 -3.95 -21.22
C ASP A 654 -19.59 -2.67 -22.00
N PRO A 655 -18.97 -1.69 -21.32
CA PRO A 655 -18.52 -0.45 -21.97
C PRO A 655 -17.51 -0.68 -23.09
N ALA A 656 -16.62 -1.68 -22.96
CA ALA A 656 -15.57 -1.97 -23.93
C ALA A 656 -16.15 -2.44 -25.27
N ALA A 657 -17.28 -3.16 -25.26
CA ALA A 657 -17.92 -3.63 -26.48
C ALA A 657 -18.50 -2.51 -27.39
N GLN A 658 -18.80 -1.34 -26.83
CA GLN A 658 -19.37 -0.21 -27.58
C GLN A 658 -18.36 0.92 -27.81
N TRP A 659 -17.29 0.95 -27.03
CA TRP A 659 -16.24 1.96 -27.12
C TRP A 659 -15.50 1.85 -28.47
N PRO A 660 -15.37 2.95 -29.24
CA PRO A 660 -14.77 2.90 -30.59
C PRO A 660 -13.23 2.84 -30.60
N TYR A 661 -12.59 2.87 -29.43
CA TYR A 661 -11.13 2.81 -29.27
C TYR A 661 -10.71 1.59 -28.42
N GLU A 662 -9.42 1.38 -28.23
CA GLU A 662 -8.90 0.20 -27.53
C GLU A 662 -9.17 0.26 -26.01
N GLU A 663 -9.75 -0.81 -25.45
CA GLU A 663 -9.93 -0.99 -24.01
C GLU A 663 -9.67 -2.46 -23.66
N ILE A 664 -8.44 -2.77 -23.23
CA ILE A 664 -7.97 -4.16 -23.02
C ILE A 664 -8.37 -4.78 -21.68
N GLY A 665 -9.08 -4.06 -20.82
CA GLY A 665 -9.47 -4.54 -19.49
C GLY A 665 -10.76 -3.92 -18.99
N PRO A 666 -11.33 -4.44 -17.89
CA PRO A 666 -12.51 -3.84 -17.30
C PRO A 666 -12.20 -2.41 -16.79
N LEU A 667 -13.21 -1.54 -16.86
CA LEU A 667 -13.26 -0.36 -16.00
C LEU A 667 -13.42 -0.89 -14.56
N TRP A 668 -12.41 -0.73 -13.72
CA TRP A 668 -12.39 -1.34 -12.39
C TRP A 668 -13.65 -1.00 -11.59
N PRO A 669 -14.34 -1.95 -10.93
CA PRO A 669 -15.47 -1.63 -10.07
C PRO A 669 -14.99 -1.23 -8.67
N GLN A 670 -15.55 -0.12 -8.16
CA GLN A 670 -15.56 0.34 -6.75
C GLN A 670 -14.41 1.22 -6.23
N ASP A 671 -14.10 2.30 -6.96
CA ASP A 671 -13.96 3.70 -6.46
C ASP A 671 -13.61 4.62 -7.64
N THR A 672 -14.42 4.42 -8.68
CA THR A 672 -14.20 4.69 -10.08
C THR A 672 -14.03 6.19 -10.36
N PRO A 673 -13.19 6.59 -11.32
CA PRO A 673 -13.25 7.91 -11.95
C PRO A 673 -14.68 8.36 -12.31
N ILE A 674 -15.62 7.42 -12.46
CA ILE A 674 -17.06 7.64 -12.67
C ILE A 674 -17.73 8.40 -11.51
N ALA A 675 -17.21 8.32 -10.29
CA ALA A 675 -17.72 9.05 -9.14
C ALA A 675 -17.83 10.56 -9.40
N VAL A 676 -17.00 11.13 -10.30
CA VAL A 676 -17.08 12.54 -10.69
C VAL A 676 -18.37 12.91 -11.43
N PHE A 677 -19.17 11.94 -11.88
CA PHE A 677 -20.52 12.19 -12.38
C PHE A 677 -21.47 12.69 -11.29
N GLU A 678 -21.26 12.38 -10.00
CA GLU A 678 -22.03 12.99 -8.90
C GLU A 678 -21.85 14.51 -8.91
N VAL A 679 -20.60 14.98 -9.09
CA VAL A 679 -20.29 16.40 -9.22
C VAL A 679 -20.89 16.96 -10.52
N ALA A 680 -20.69 16.28 -11.65
CA ALA A 680 -21.20 16.74 -12.94
C ALA A 680 -22.73 16.90 -12.95
N SER A 681 -23.47 15.99 -12.31
CA SER A 681 -24.94 16.05 -12.24
C SER A 681 -25.48 17.29 -11.52
N VAL A 682 -24.71 17.82 -10.56
CA VAL A 682 -25.03 19.06 -9.86
C VAL A 682 -24.62 20.28 -10.69
N ARG A 683 -23.43 20.25 -11.29
CA ARG A 683 -22.89 21.39 -12.05
C ARG A 683 -23.54 21.57 -13.41
N TYR A 684 -24.10 20.50 -13.97
CA TYR A 684 -24.83 20.48 -15.24
C TYR A 684 -26.24 19.92 -15.04
N PRO A 685 -27.14 20.67 -14.37
CA PRO A 685 -28.46 20.17 -13.98
C PRO A 685 -29.41 19.89 -15.16
N ASP A 686 -29.06 20.35 -16.36
CA ASP A 686 -29.76 20.08 -17.61
C ASP A 686 -29.23 18.85 -18.37
N ALA A 687 -28.13 18.25 -17.91
CA ALA A 687 -27.63 16.97 -18.41
C ALA A 687 -28.28 15.80 -17.67
N ASP A 688 -28.54 14.70 -18.38
CA ASP A 688 -29.09 13.47 -17.80
C ASP A 688 -28.00 12.38 -17.76
N TYR A 689 -27.51 12.12 -16.55
CA TYR A 689 -26.54 11.06 -16.27
C TYR A 689 -27.16 9.90 -15.47
N SER A 690 -28.49 9.80 -15.37
CA SER A 690 -29.14 8.80 -14.50
C SER A 690 -28.75 7.37 -14.86
N ALA A 691 -28.60 7.07 -16.15
CA ALA A 691 -28.22 5.75 -16.64
C ALA A 691 -26.81 5.31 -16.20
N VAL A 692 -25.91 6.26 -15.92
CA VAL A 692 -24.60 5.96 -15.32
C VAL A 692 -24.80 5.48 -13.88
N PHE A 693 -25.63 6.18 -13.09
CA PHE A 693 -25.89 5.78 -11.70
C PHE A 693 -26.69 4.49 -11.59
N ASP A 694 -27.60 4.21 -12.52
CA ASP A 694 -28.33 2.94 -12.60
C ASP A 694 -27.37 1.75 -12.82
N ARG A 695 -26.23 1.98 -13.49
CA ARG A 695 -25.23 0.95 -13.80
C ARG A 695 -24.20 0.73 -12.69
N TRP A 696 -23.75 1.81 -12.06
CA TRP A 696 -22.62 1.79 -11.13
C TRP A 696 -23.02 1.78 -9.66
N GLU A 697 -24.30 1.97 -9.37
CA GLU A 697 -24.91 1.98 -8.04
C GLU A 697 -24.33 3.07 -7.12
N ARG A 698 -25.10 3.50 -6.13
CA ARG A 698 -24.69 4.52 -5.15
C ARG A 698 -24.69 3.87 -3.76
N PRO A 699 -23.83 4.29 -2.82
CA PRO A 699 -22.94 5.46 -2.86
C PRO A 699 -21.64 5.25 -3.64
N LEU A 700 -21.14 6.35 -4.23
CA LEU A 700 -19.91 6.45 -4.99
C LEU A 700 -18.85 7.22 -4.20
N PHE A 701 -17.63 6.73 -4.26
CA PHE A 701 -16.43 7.33 -3.68
C PHE A 701 -15.38 7.54 -4.78
N GLN A 702 -14.84 8.75 -4.88
CA GLN A 702 -13.78 9.12 -5.80
C GLN A 702 -12.43 8.89 -5.11
N ARG A 703 -11.70 7.85 -5.55
CA ARG A 703 -10.49 7.34 -4.90
C ARG A 703 -9.36 8.35 -4.72
N VAL A 704 -9.27 9.34 -5.60
CA VAL A 704 -8.05 10.12 -5.79
C VAL A 704 -7.97 11.29 -4.82
N VAL A 705 -8.96 12.18 -4.86
CA VAL A 705 -8.96 13.44 -4.11
C VAL A 705 -10.31 13.73 -3.45
N LEU A 706 -11.43 13.62 -4.19
CA LEU A 706 -12.72 14.14 -3.74
C LEU A 706 -13.38 13.29 -2.65
N GLY A 707 -13.04 11.99 -2.57
CA GLY A 707 -13.53 11.06 -1.56
C GLY A 707 -15.03 10.74 -1.71
N PRO A 708 -15.84 10.76 -0.63
CA PRO A 708 -17.21 10.25 -0.62
C PRO A 708 -18.18 11.22 -1.32
N VAL A 709 -18.08 11.36 -2.64
CA VAL A 709 -18.79 12.37 -3.45
C VAL A 709 -20.32 12.21 -3.43
N THR A 710 -20.86 11.00 -3.25
CA THR A 710 -22.29 10.84 -2.98
C THR A 710 -22.70 11.52 -1.68
N PHE A 711 -21.87 11.44 -0.64
CA PHE A 711 -22.12 12.12 0.62
C PHE A 711 -21.89 13.63 0.50
N SER A 712 -20.78 14.06 -0.11
CA SER A 712 -20.31 15.44 -0.03
C SER A 712 -20.80 16.37 -1.15
N HIS A 713 -21.05 15.85 -2.36
CA HIS A 713 -21.36 16.69 -3.53
C HIS A 713 -22.76 16.47 -4.10
N SER A 714 -23.34 15.28 -3.99
CA SER A 714 -24.54 14.89 -4.76
C SER A 714 -25.84 15.66 -4.49
N THR A 715 -25.86 16.47 -3.44
CA THR A 715 -27.04 17.24 -3.03
C THR A 715 -26.79 18.74 -2.97
N LEU A 716 -25.63 19.17 -3.44
CA LEU A 716 -25.34 20.58 -3.60
C LEU A 716 -26.26 21.16 -4.67
N GLY A 717 -26.77 22.36 -4.44
CA GLY A 717 -27.47 23.12 -5.48
C GLY A 717 -26.48 23.63 -6.53
N PRO A 718 -26.96 23.97 -7.74
CA PRO A 718 -26.14 24.63 -8.76
C PRO A 718 -25.63 26.00 -8.31
#